data_AF-A0A954CMZ6-F1
#
_entry.id   AF-A0A954CMZ6-F1
#
_cell.length_a   1.000
_cell.length_b   1.000
_cell.length_c   1.000
_cell.angle_alpha   90.00
_cell.angle_beta   90.00
_cell.angle_gamma   90.00
#
_symmetry.space_group_name_H-M   'P 1'
#
loop_
_entity.id
_entity.type
_entity.pdbx_description
1 polymer ?
#
loop_
_entity_poly.entity_id
_entity_poly.type
_entity_poly.pdbx_seq_one_letter_code
_entity_poly.pdbx_strand_id
1 'polypeptide(L)'
;MIQRSTSLLAVAMLGLGFAACSGGSDLLSDRTSSADCNAGGATFCLTACNLGCTIDGGCSVNSIAQNQPIELVFSQNINPGSVNAASISLKTGAGESPSGSFLVEGNKIRFIPEVSLIAGITTFGFRAQEEYFLTLPGGPDERLSVASASGDRLARTVSCSVSIDRGLVDLNNRAPIGTMIVPEPGTRDLEGNPVIVVEFDELIDVSAFQGSSTSSTPIRYFIRRTDPVTGEPDQSSPPVVIPGVPLAEAVLGANPKTRITLQPLIDLPSSSCVEVLITDQVRDLSGTPAQVDSYRFYTAEGEAQIQVVTESFTSGDRFDRTVSSARWGQGGLRPGSVGGDGSFGEFDIDVLPQVGGAYVWDTDTDITFPSGNTLLDDGDKVASNGRANFARFEIPSGKILRFVGSNPPVITVSGEVTIDGRVESDGFDGQLIYPAQGPLSPTPGGAGGAGGVGAGVGGRGSEAIVLDADGIVPVLPQHIAANGDDLNPGPMSGYAGQTGSSGGIGGPIYPLGADPNVIDKADINRRLNNQRSDQQIPGGSGGGFFAPGGDGEITNILRPGQPPDRYEDPIAGGTGLAFALPPVGVSSFDHFLFGGSGGGGGGACPVLVDPVFPVSFGHWTNGCGGGGGGGAVGFRVGRNMTITSNGTISLRGGDSPDNASTNVFVRGSSPGGGGSGGCFVAQVGGVFLQDGTIDLSGGLGGSHTVADSGFTGECVGGDGAPGYVRLESPSATTAALGTVVGLSPTADNIGAIQDADTRFVARSTWYPLNAILTPRLLRFELTVRIGTDTIVYTDDAESPNLPNGAGSPITFKLQGADVDPVELIADEPYGPWVDTTAEMGFSQPTGFRFLVIIDTSVESDVEIEKLELFYEV
;
A
#
# COMPACT_ATOMS: atom_id res chain seq x y z
N MET A 1 21.80 -14.34 -1.57
CA MET A 1 20.78 -15.03 -2.40
C MET A 1 19.80 -13.92 -2.77
N ILE A 2 19.99 -13.17 -3.85
CA ILE A 2 19.73 -13.49 -5.26
C ILE A 2 20.85 -12.89 -6.15
N GLN A 3 21.20 -13.65 -7.19
CA GLN A 3 22.40 -13.52 -8.02
C GLN A 3 22.20 -12.60 -9.24
N ARG A 4 23.23 -11.78 -9.52
CA ARG A 4 23.47 -11.13 -10.81
C ARG A 4 23.58 -12.17 -11.93
N SER A 5 22.91 -11.93 -13.05
CA SER A 5 23.11 -12.66 -14.31
C SER A 5 23.69 -11.72 -15.36
N THR A 6 25.00 -11.80 -15.53
CA THR A 6 25.72 -11.41 -16.74
C THR A 6 25.45 -12.46 -17.82
N SER A 7 25.25 -12.04 -19.07
CA SER A 7 25.34 -12.94 -20.22
C SER A 7 26.08 -12.24 -21.34
N LEU A 8 27.35 -12.64 -21.49
CA LEU A 8 28.11 -12.59 -22.73
C LEU A 8 27.34 -13.37 -23.80
N LEU A 9 27.20 -12.80 -24.99
CA LEU A 9 27.13 -13.63 -26.20
C LEU A 9 28.08 -13.09 -27.26
N ALA A 10 28.84 -14.03 -27.80
CA ALA A 10 30.01 -13.83 -28.63
C ALA A 10 29.67 -13.54 -30.09
N VAL A 11 30.61 -12.80 -30.67
CA VAL A 11 30.86 -12.54 -32.09
C VAL A 11 30.75 -13.79 -32.95
N ALA A 12 29.99 -13.70 -34.04
CA ALA A 12 30.18 -14.52 -35.24
C ALA A 12 30.28 -13.60 -36.47
N MET A 13 31.51 -13.44 -36.96
CA MET A 13 31.81 -12.87 -38.26
C MET A 13 31.26 -13.76 -39.36
N LEU A 14 30.55 -13.16 -40.33
CA LEU A 14 30.53 -13.67 -41.70
C LEU A 14 30.73 -12.49 -42.65
N GLY A 15 31.90 -12.48 -43.29
CA GLY A 15 32.25 -11.49 -44.30
C GLY A 15 31.61 -11.81 -45.65
N LEU A 16 31.17 -10.75 -46.32
CA LEU A 16 31.05 -10.69 -47.78
C LEU A 16 31.62 -9.34 -48.19
N GLY A 17 32.80 -9.39 -48.80
CA GLY A 17 33.43 -8.22 -49.39
C GLY A 17 32.75 -7.84 -50.69
N PHE A 18 32.53 -6.55 -50.90
CA PHE A 18 32.43 -5.95 -52.23
C PHE A 18 33.17 -4.61 -52.25
N ALA A 19 34.13 -4.56 -53.17
CA ALA A 19 34.72 -3.43 -53.88
C ALA A 19 34.64 -2.03 -53.24
N ALA A 20 35.82 -1.54 -52.84
CA ALA A 20 36.14 -0.13 -52.92
C ALA A 20 35.98 0.35 -54.38
N CYS A 21 35.06 1.29 -54.61
CA CYS A 21 35.12 2.20 -55.74
C CYS A 21 35.41 3.60 -55.19
N SER A 22 36.65 4.04 -55.38
CA SER A 22 36.99 5.45 -55.45
C SER A 22 36.26 6.08 -56.64
N GLY A 23 35.50 7.13 -56.41
CA GLY A 23 34.87 7.94 -57.45
C GLY A 23 33.68 8.68 -56.85
N GLY A 24 33.48 9.97 -57.01
CA GLY A 24 34.28 11.02 -57.63
C GLY A 24 33.73 12.33 -57.09
N SER A 25 34.60 13.31 -57.01
CA SER A 25 34.25 14.73 -56.90
C SER A 25 33.22 15.15 -57.96
N ASP A 26 32.47 16.21 -57.63
CA ASP A 26 31.63 17.04 -58.51
C ASP A 26 30.32 16.43 -59.03
N LEU A 27 29.18 16.74 -58.38
CA LEU A 27 27.86 16.89 -59.04
C LEU A 27 26.87 17.74 -58.20
N LEU A 28 27.24 18.97 -57.85
CA LEU A 28 26.29 20.09 -57.91
C LEU A 28 26.69 20.92 -59.13
N SER A 29 26.70 20.28 -60.31
CA SER A 29 26.51 21.04 -61.54
C SER A 29 25.06 21.47 -61.52
N ASP A 30 24.86 22.72 -61.12
CA ASP A 30 23.81 23.60 -61.59
C ASP A 30 23.51 23.31 -63.07
N ARG A 31 22.64 22.32 -63.33
CA ARG A 31 21.97 22.18 -64.62
C ARG A 31 20.71 23.02 -64.52
N THR A 32 20.89 24.32 -64.35
CA THR A 32 20.09 25.28 -65.09
C THR A 32 20.26 24.91 -66.56
N SER A 33 19.33 24.13 -67.09
CA SER A 33 19.08 24.11 -68.53
C SER A 33 18.67 25.53 -68.88
N SER A 34 19.66 26.38 -69.14
CA SER A 34 19.46 27.74 -69.63
C SER A 34 18.58 27.61 -70.86
N ALA A 35 17.32 28.02 -70.72
CA ALA A 35 16.41 28.11 -71.83
C ALA A 35 17.00 29.18 -72.76
N ASP A 36 17.62 28.73 -73.85
CA ASP A 36 18.27 29.61 -74.80
C ASP A 36 17.17 30.45 -75.49
N CYS A 37 17.02 31.71 -75.05
CA CYS A 37 15.99 32.62 -75.54
C CYS A 37 16.14 32.99 -77.03
N ASN A 38 17.19 32.48 -77.67
CA ASN A 38 17.56 32.74 -79.05
C ASN A 38 16.77 31.92 -80.09
N ALA A 39 15.95 30.94 -79.70
CA ALA A 39 15.19 30.12 -80.65
C ALA A 39 13.99 30.84 -81.32
N GLY A 40 13.81 32.16 -81.12
CA GLY A 40 12.73 32.93 -81.76
C GLY A 40 12.81 34.45 -81.70
N GLY A 41 13.94 35.05 -81.29
CA GLY A 41 14.10 36.51 -81.21
C GLY A 41 13.28 37.20 -80.10
N ALA A 42 12.82 36.47 -79.09
CA ALA A 42 12.04 37.04 -78.00
C ALA A 42 12.92 37.73 -76.96
N THR A 43 12.54 38.93 -76.54
CA THR A 43 13.28 39.75 -75.57
C THR A 43 13.11 39.29 -74.11
N PHE A 44 11.98 38.66 -73.77
CA PHE A 44 11.65 38.23 -72.40
C PHE A 44 11.16 36.77 -72.32
N CYS A 45 11.83 35.97 -71.48
CA CYS A 45 11.70 34.51 -71.41
C CYS A 45 12.04 34.02 -70.00
N LEU A 46 11.49 32.86 -69.62
CA LEU A 46 11.90 32.12 -68.41
C LEU A 46 13.21 31.39 -68.72
N THR A 47 14.29 31.76 -68.05
CA THR A 47 15.64 31.22 -68.29
C THR A 47 15.94 30.01 -67.42
N ALA A 48 15.36 29.95 -66.22
CA ALA A 48 15.49 28.84 -65.29
C ALA A 48 14.30 28.75 -64.33
N CYS A 49 14.05 27.57 -63.78
CA CYS A 49 13.22 27.41 -62.59
C CYS A 49 13.70 26.21 -61.78
N ASN A 50 13.43 26.18 -60.47
CA ASN A 50 13.83 25.04 -59.62
C ASN A 50 13.03 23.76 -59.89
N LEU A 51 12.01 23.83 -60.75
CA LEU A 51 11.28 22.68 -61.30
C LEU A 51 11.91 22.14 -62.61
N GLY A 52 13.02 22.71 -63.07
CA GLY A 52 13.68 22.32 -64.32
C GLY A 52 12.86 22.62 -65.58
N CYS A 53 12.36 23.85 -65.68
CA CYS A 53 11.51 24.30 -66.79
C CYS A 53 12.28 24.26 -68.12
N THR A 54 11.60 23.78 -69.16
CA THR A 54 12.15 23.60 -70.52
C THR A 54 11.47 24.51 -71.53
N ILE A 55 12.15 24.78 -72.65
CA ILE A 55 11.66 25.63 -73.75
C ILE A 55 10.40 25.11 -74.45
N ASP A 56 10.12 23.81 -74.34
CA ASP A 56 8.92 23.17 -74.91
C ASP A 56 7.71 23.27 -73.96
N GLY A 57 7.85 24.01 -72.86
CA GLY A 57 6.76 24.39 -71.97
C GLY A 57 6.50 23.44 -70.81
N GLY A 58 7.38 22.47 -70.51
CA GLY A 58 7.24 21.53 -69.38
C GLY A 58 8.31 21.64 -68.29
N CYS A 59 8.09 21.01 -67.14
CA CYS A 59 9.03 20.92 -66.01
C CYS A 59 9.64 19.51 -65.93
N SER A 60 10.94 19.38 -65.66
CA SER A 60 11.60 18.09 -65.49
C SER A 60 11.47 17.52 -64.08
N VAL A 61 11.14 18.36 -63.10
CA VAL A 61 10.77 17.97 -61.74
C VAL A 61 9.26 18.10 -61.59
N ASN A 62 8.61 16.96 -61.36
CA ASN A 62 7.15 16.86 -61.19
C ASN A 62 6.75 16.48 -59.75
N SER A 63 7.70 16.51 -58.82
CA SER A 63 7.52 16.09 -57.43
C SER A 63 8.23 17.07 -56.50
N ILE A 64 7.47 17.74 -55.62
CA ILE A 64 7.99 18.71 -54.64
C ILE A 64 7.43 18.44 -53.25
N ALA A 65 8.04 19.06 -52.24
CA ALA A 65 7.57 19.01 -50.86
C ALA A 65 6.50 20.08 -50.57
N GLN A 66 5.73 19.89 -49.51
CA GLN A 66 4.63 20.78 -49.11
C GLN A 66 5.09 22.19 -48.72
N ASN A 67 6.33 22.32 -48.25
CA ASN A 67 6.94 23.58 -47.84
C ASN A 67 8.00 24.09 -48.84
N GLN A 68 8.14 23.45 -50.01
CA GLN A 68 9.15 23.82 -50.99
C GLN A 68 8.73 25.09 -51.78
N PRO A 69 9.52 26.18 -51.75
CA PRO A 69 9.26 27.34 -52.60
C PRO A 69 9.41 27.00 -54.09
N ILE A 70 8.62 27.65 -54.94
CA ILE A 70 8.80 27.57 -56.40
C ILE A 70 9.54 28.84 -56.85
N GLU A 71 10.71 28.67 -57.47
CA GLU A 71 11.53 29.79 -57.99
C GLU A 71 11.52 29.79 -59.51
N LEU A 72 11.19 30.95 -60.09
CA LEU A 72 11.14 31.24 -61.52
C LEU A 72 12.13 32.37 -61.82
N VAL A 73 13.07 32.14 -62.73
CA VAL A 73 14.12 33.10 -63.11
C VAL A 73 13.93 33.50 -64.58
N PHE A 74 13.93 34.80 -64.84
CA PHE A 74 13.66 35.37 -66.16
C PHE A 74 14.89 36.07 -66.74
N SER A 75 14.91 36.30 -68.04
CA SER A 75 16.02 36.96 -68.75
C SER A 75 16.18 38.44 -68.43
N GLN A 76 15.15 39.08 -67.86
CA GLN A 76 15.15 40.50 -67.52
C GLN A 76 14.48 40.72 -66.16
N ASN A 77 14.74 41.88 -65.56
CA ASN A 77 14.03 42.31 -64.36
C ASN A 77 12.52 42.33 -64.60
N ILE A 78 11.76 41.94 -63.58
CA ILE A 78 10.32 41.75 -63.66
C ILE A 78 9.62 43.00 -63.17
N ASN A 79 8.54 43.39 -63.82
CA ASN A 79 7.63 44.40 -63.29
C ASN A 79 6.77 43.75 -62.18
N PRO A 80 6.93 44.13 -60.89
CA PRO A 80 6.19 43.47 -59.81
C PRO A 80 4.67 43.60 -59.95
N GLY A 81 4.18 44.69 -60.55
CA GLY A 81 2.74 44.88 -60.80
C GLY A 81 2.15 43.91 -61.83
N SER A 82 2.99 43.22 -62.60
CA SER A 82 2.56 42.17 -63.53
C SER A 82 2.41 40.79 -62.88
N VAL A 83 2.83 40.61 -61.62
CA VAL A 83 2.84 39.31 -60.92
C VAL A 83 1.61 39.19 -60.04
N ASN A 84 0.69 38.29 -60.42
CA ASN A 84 -0.53 38.00 -59.69
C ASN A 84 -1.08 36.63 -60.11
N ALA A 85 -2.20 36.20 -59.50
CA ALA A 85 -2.80 34.89 -59.77
C ALA A 85 -3.30 34.69 -61.22
N ALA A 86 -3.43 35.76 -62.02
CA ALA A 86 -3.79 35.65 -63.43
C ALA A 86 -2.57 35.46 -64.33
N SER A 87 -1.42 36.03 -63.98
CA SER A 87 -0.16 35.88 -64.72
C SER A 87 0.68 34.68 -64.30
N ILE A 88 0.42 34.16 -63.10
CA ILE A 88 0.97 32.91 -62.58
C ILE A 88 -0.18 32.12 -61.96
N SER A 89 -0.71 31.17 -62.72
CA SER A 89 -1.77 30.29 -62.23
C SER A 89 -1.14 29.05 -61.62
N LEU A 90 -1.36 28.83 -60.33
CA LEU A 90 -1.02 27.60 -59.62
C LEU A 90 -2.30 27.06 -59.01
N LYS A 91 -2.84 25.95 -59.56
CA LYS A 91 -4.17 25.45 -59.21
C LYS A 91 -4.24 23.92 -59.22
N THR A 92 -5.06 23.33 -58.36
CA THR A 92 -5.39 21.90 -58.43
C THR A 92 -6.30 21.59 -59.61
N GLY A 93 -6.58 20.30 -59.86
CA GLY A 93 -7.60 19.88 -60.84
C GLY A 93 -9.01 20.40 -60.54
N ALA A 94 -9.29 20.76 -59.29
CA ALA A 94 -10.53 21.40 -58.85
C ALA A 94 -10.52 22.94 -59.01
N GLY A 95 -9.39 23.53 -59.44
CA GLY A 95 -9.24 24.97 -59.63
C GLY A 95 -8.86 25.75 -58.36
N GLU A 96 -8.54 25.07 -57.26
CA GLU A 96 -8.15 25.70 -55.99
C GLU A 96 -6.67 26.11 -56.02
N SER A 97 -6.37 27.32 -55.59
CA SER A 97 -4.99 27.80 -55.46
C SER A 97 -4.40 27.46 -54.08
N PRO A 98 -3.09 27.13 -54.00
CA PRO A 98 -2.42 26.96 -52.72
C PRO A 98 -2.32 28.31 -52.00
N SER A 99 -2.34 28.28 -50.67
CA SER A 99 -2.09 29.47 -49.86
C SER A 99 -0.61 29.86 -49.93
N GLY A 100 -0.31 31.13 -50.18
CA GLY A 100 1.06 31.60 -50.33
C GLY A 100 1.14 32.97 -50.98
N SER A 101 2.36 33.45 -51.16
CA SER A 101 2.61 34.77 -51.74
C SER A 101 3.71 34.71 -52.79
N PHE A 102 3.62 35.61 -53.77
CA PHE A 102 4.68 35.80 -54.75
C PHE A 102 5.60 36.94 -54.32
N LEU A 103 6.88 36.64 -54.21
CA LEU A 103 7.94 37.61 -53.97
C LEU A 103 8.72 37.85 -55.26
N VAL A 104 8.92 39.12 -55.62
CA VAL A 104 9.66 39.52 -56.83
C VAL A 104 11.00 40.13 -56.42
N GLU A 105 12.09 39.52 -56.88
CA GLU A 105 13.47 39.92 -56.57
C GLU A 105 14.26 40.10 -57.87
N GLY A 106 14.27 41.32 -58.41
CA GLY A 106 14.94 41.60 -59.68
C GLY A 106 14.31 40.83 -60.84
N ASN A 107 15.03 39.85 -61.37
CA ASN A 107 14.58 38.96 -62.44
C ASN A 107 14.02 37.62 -61.93
N LYS A 108 13.76 37.49 -60.62
CA LYS A 108 13.25 36.27 -60.01
C LYS A 108 11.84 36.48 -59.44
N ILE A 109 11.01 35.44 -59.54
CA ILE A 109 9.76 35.30 -58.79
C ILE A 109 9.88 34.06 -57.92
N ARG A 110 9.59 34.20 -56.64
CA ARG A 110 9.49 33.08 -55.71
C ARG A 110 8.06 32.98 -55.19
N PHE A 111 7.40 31.85 -55.42
CA PHE A 111 6.19 31.51 -54.68
C PHE A 111 6.59 30.89 -53.34
N ILE A 112 6.26 31.57 -52.25
CA ILE A 112 6.50 31.11 -50.89
C ILE A 112 5.17 30.53 -50.38
N PRO A 113 5.06 29.19 -50.23
CA PRO A 113 3.86 28.59 -49.65
C PRO A 113 3.68 29.11 -48.23
N GLU A 114 2.44 29.47 -47.88
CA GLU A 114 2.13 29.95 -46.54
C GLU A 114 2.29 28.81 -45.53
N VAL A 115 2.87 29.10 -44.36
CA VAL A 115 2.90 28.18 -43.24
C VAL A 115 2.11 28.82 -42.12
N SER A 116 1.09 28.13 -41.62
CA SER A 116 0.26 28.63 -40.54
C SER A 116 0.17 27.62 -39.41
N LEU A 117 0.33 28.10 -38.19
CA LEU A 117 0.31 27.30 -36.97
C LEU A 117 -0.97 27.63 -36.21
N ILE A 118 -1.94 26.72 -36.22
CA ILE A 118 -3.23 26.92 -35.55
C ILE A 118 -3.46 25.75 -34.61
N ALA A 119 -3.61 26.04 -33.31
CA ALA A 119 -3.83 25.04 -32.27
C ALA A 119 -2.78 23.91 -32.27
N GLY A 120 -1.51 24.25 -32.50
CA GLY A 120 -0.40 23.29 -32.53
C GLY A 120 -0.40 22.35 -33.74
N ILE A 121 -1.21 22.63 -34.76
CA ILE A 121 -1.17 21.97 -36.07
C ILE A 121 -0.51 22.92 -37.07
N THR A 122 0.59 22.47 -37.68
CA THR A 122 1.23 23.17 -38.79
C THR A 122 0.51 22.84 -40.09
N THR A 123 -0.01 23.88 -40.75
CA THR A 123 -0.62 23.79 -42.08
C THR A 123 0.30 24.44 -43.11
N PHE A 124 0.31 23.86 -44.31
CA PHE A 124 1.18 24.29 -45.40
C PHE A 124 0.35 24.72 -46.61
N GLY A 125 0.86 25.68 -47.36
CA GLY A 125 0.24 26.23 -48.56
C GLY A 125 -0.08 25.16 -49.61
N PHE A 126 0.83 24.19 -49.76
CA PHE A 126 0.59 22.99 -50.55
C PHE A 126 0.03 21.87 -49.68
N ARG A 127 -1.09 21.29 -50.13
CA ARG A 127 -1.67 20.09 -49.51
C ARG A 127 -0.88 18.85 -49.91
N ALA A 128 -0.64 17.95 -48.96
CA ALA A 128 0.01 16.66 -49.24
C ALA A 128 -0.81 15.85 -50.24
N GLN A 129 -0.12 15.10 -51.11
CA GLN A 129 -0.71 14.19 -52.11
C GLN A 129 -1.64 14.88 -53.14
N GLU A 130 -1.59 16.20 -53.24
CA GLU A 130 -2.29 16.96 -54.27
C GLU A 130 -1.41 17.18 -55.50
N GLU A 131 -2.06 17.38 -56.66
CA GLU A 131 -1.39 17.77 -57.91
C GLU A 131 -1.76 19.21 -58.25
N TYR A 132 -0.75 20.07 -58.41
CA TYR A 132 -0.90 21.46 -58.81
C TYR A 132 -0.40 21.67 -60.23
N PHE A 133 -1.19 22.38 -61.03
CA PHE A 133 -0.87 22.82 -62.37
C PHE A 133 -0.34 24.25 -62.33
N LEU A 134 0.96 24.42 -62.56
CA LEU A 134 1.60 25.72 -62.78
C LEU A 134 1.43 26.11 -64.25
N THR A 135 0.83 27.26 -64.52
CA THR A 135 0.71 27.85 -65.86
C THR A 135 1.15 29.31 -65.83
N LEU A 136 2.12 29.62 -66.69
CA LEU A 136 2.60 30.97 -66.98
C LEU A 136 2.14 31.33 -68.40
N PRO A 137 1.05 32.09 -68.58
CA PRO A 137 0.55 32.45 -69.89
C PRO A 137 1.60 33.29 -70.64
N GLY A 138 1.83 32.97 -71.91
CA GLY A 138 2.79 33.69 -72.76
C GLY A 138 2.47 33.55 -74.25
N GLY A 139 2.92 34.53 -75.03
CA GLY A 139 2.59 34.70 -76.44
C GLY A 139 2.35 36.17 -76.80
N PRO A 140 2.38 36.53 -78.10
CA PRO A 140 2.29 37.93 -78.55
C PRO A 140 0.96 38.61 -78.18
N ASP A 141 -0.12 37.84 -78.00
CA ASP A 141 -1.46 38.35 -77.69
C ASP A 141 -1.87 38.18 -76.21
N GLU A 142 -1.01 37.57 -75.38
CA GLU A 142 -1.38 37.20 -74.01
C GLU A 142 -1.31 38.40 -73.05
N ARG A 143 -2.47 38.93 -72.68
CA ARG A 143 -2.59 40.12 -71.81
C ARG A 143 -2.37 39.80 -70.33
N LEU A 144 -2.53 38.54 -69.93
CA LEU A 144 -2.37 38.04 -68.57
C LEU A 144 -1.02 37.31 -68.43
N SER A 145 0.06 37.92 -68.90
CA SER A 145 1.41 37.37 -68.85
C SER A 145 2.28 38.16 -67.86
N VAL A 146 3.27 37.50 -67.26
CA VAL A 146 4.36 38.16 -66.53
C VAL A 146 5.08 39.10 -67.51
N ALA A 147 5.36 40.33 -67.08
CA ALA A 147 6.04 41.33 -67.88
C ALA A 147 7.38 41.74 -67.27
N SER A 148 8.36 42.00 -68.12
CA SER A 148 9.61 42.63 -67.70
C SER A 148 9.38 44.08 -67.26
N ALA A 149 10.38 44.68 -66.64
CA ALA A 149 10.40 46.10 -66.30
C ALA A 149 10.34 47.00 -67.55
N SER A 150 10.76 46.52 -68.73
CA SER A 150 10.60 47.21 -70.03
C SER A 150 9.21 47.00 -70.66
N GLY A 151 8.35 46.16 -70.06
CA GLY A 151 7.01 45.86 -70.56
C GLY A 151 6.93 44.71 -71.56
N ASP A 152 8.05 44.03 -71.83
CA ASP A 152 8.08 42.82 -72.67
C ASP A 152 7.33 41.68 -71.97
N ARG A 153 6.56 40.89 -72.72
CA ARG A 153 5.74 39.78 -72.19
C ARG A 153 6.41 38.43 -72.40
N LEU A 154 6.03 37.43 -71.60
CA LEU A 154 6.58 36.08 -71.73
C LEU A 154 6.34 35.54 -73.15
N ALA A 155 7.41 35.15 -73.83
CA ALA A 155 7.36 34.78 -75.24
C ALA A 155 6.41 33.61 -75.56
N ARG A 156 6.26 32.66 -74.63
CA ARG A 156 5.51 31.41 -74.80
C ARG A 156 4.90 30.99 -73.47
N THR A 157 3.79 30.27 -73.53
CA THR A 157 3.17 29.68 -72.35
C THR A 157 4.04 28.54 -71.80
N VAL A 158 4.23 28.51 -70.48
CA VAL A 158 4.87 27.40 -69.77
C VAL A 158 3.82 26.74 -68.87
N SER A 159 3.65 25.43 -68.99
CA SER A 159 2.65 24.67 -68.23
C SER A 159 3.24 23.36 -67.71
N CYS A 160 3.23 23.14 -66.41
CA CYS A 160 3.62 21.86 -65.84
C CYS A 160 2.77 21.46 -64.65
N SER A 161 2.68 20.15 -64.41
CA SER A 161 2.06 19.61 -63.22
C SER A 161 3.13 19.20 -62.20
N VAL A 162 2.82 19.44 -60.94
CA VAL A 162 3.70 19.13 -59.81
C VAL A 162 2.88 18.43 -58.74
N SER A 163 3.28 17.21 -58.40
CA SER A 163 2.73 16.42 -57.31
C SER A 163 3.42 16.77 -55.99
N ILE A 164 2.64 16.89 -54.91
CA ILE A 164 3.13 17.20 -53.57
C ILE A 164 3.29 15.91 -52.77
N ASP A 165 4.21 15.04 -53.18
CA ASP A 165 4.39 13.69 -52.65
C ASP A 165 5.70 13.50 -51.87
N ARG A 166 6.57 14.53 -51.81
CA ARG A 166 7.84 14.47 -51.06
C ARG A 166 7.72 14.76 -49.56
N GLY A 167 6.50 14.94 -49.07
CA GLY A 167 6.25 15.30 -47.67
C GLY A 167 6.79 16.68 -47.33
N LEU A 168 7.42 16.81 -46.16
CA LEU A 168 8.12 18.01 -45.71
C LEU A 168 9.61 17.82 -45.90
N VAL A 169 10.29 18.85 -46.40
CA VAL A 169 11.74 18.86 -46.55
C VAL A 169 12.35 19.92 -45.69
N ASP A 170 13.46 19.59 -45.06
CA ASP A 170 14.37 20.59 -44.51
C ASP A 170 14.97 21.39 -45.69
N LEU A 171 14.75 22.71 -45.67
CA LEU A 171 15.16 23.61 -46.74
C LEU A 171 16.66 23.95 -46.69
N ASN A 172 17.28 23.84 -45.52
CA ASN A 172 18.69 24.20 -45.31
C ASN A 172 19.60 22.95 -45.16
N ASN A 173 19.00 21.76 -44.97
CA ASN A 173 19.67 20.47 -44.79
C ASN A 173 20.64 20.47 -43.60
N ARG A 174 20.24 21.10 -42.49
CA ARG A 174 20.99 21.26 -41.24
C ARG A 174 20.05 21.00 -40.07
N ALA A 175 20.60 20.55 -38.96
CA ALA A 175 19.84 20.45 -37.73
C ALA A 175 19.35 21.84 -37.28
N PRO A 176 18.11 21.98 -36.80
CA PRO A 176 17.60 23.25 -36.32
C PRO A 176 18.41 23.73 -35.12
N ILE A 177 18.74 25.02 -35.12
CA ILE A 177 19.49 25.69 -34.06
C ILE A 177 18.56 26.66 -33.37
N GLY A 178 18.20 26.35 -32.12
CA GLY A 178 17.42 27.26 -31.29
C GLY A 178 18.32 28.24 -30.56
N THR A 179 17.93 29.52 -30.53
CA THR A 179 18.63 30.59 -29.83
C THR A 179 17.69 31.26 -28.84
N MET A 180 18.11 31.43 -27.58
CA MET A 180 17.33 32.20 -26.61
C MET A 180 17.49 33.70 -26.91
N ILE A 181 16.38 34.37 -27.21
CA ILE A 181 16.35 35.80 -27.57
C ILE A 181 15.82 36.68 -26.43
N VAL A 182 14.99 36.13 -25.55
CA VAL A 182 14.49 36.82 -24.36
C VAL A 182 14.44 35.83 -23.19
N PRO A 183 15.00 36.16 -22.03
CA PRO A 183 16.04 37.18 -21.84
C PRO A 183 17.28 36.89 -22.70
N GLU A 184 18.19 37.86 -22.85
CA GLU A 184 19.49 37.55 -23.48
C GLU A 184 20.27 36.55 -22.58
N PRO A 185 20.94 35.53 -23.14
CA PRO A 185 21.74 34.60 -22.35
C PRO A 185 22.76 35.32 -21.45
N GLY A 186 22.77 34.97 -20.17
CA GLY A 186 23.62 35.59 -19.15
C GLY A 186 23.05 36.87 -18.54
N THR A 187 21.84 37.31 -18.93
CA THR A 187 21.17 38.44 -18.28
C THR A 187 21.00 38.17 -16.79
N ARG A 188 21.27 39.19 -15.98
CA ARG A 188 21.09 39.19 -14.53
C ARG A 188 20.02 40.22 -14.15
N ASP A 189 19.55 40.14 -12.91
CA ASP A 189 18.62 41.11 -12.32
C ASP A 189 17.23 41.18 -12.98
N LEU A 190 16.71 40.03 -13.41
CA LEU A 190 15.36 39.94 -13.99
C LEU A 190 14.27 39.88 -12.92
N GLU A 191 13.13 40.52 -13.19
CA GLU A 191 11.93 40.39 -12.36
C GLU A 191 11.44 38.94 -12.30
N GLY A 192 10.67 38.59 -11.26
CA GLY A 192 10.28 37.21 -10.95
C GLY A 192 9.48 36.49 -12.05
N ASN A 193 8.83 37.16 -13.01
CA ASN A 193 8.05 36.50 -14.05
C ASN A 193 8.53 36.85 -15.47
N PRO A 194 9.75 36.41 -15.85
CA PRO A 194 10.31 36.74 -17.16
C PRO A 194 9.63 35.91 -18.24
N VAL A 195 9.35 36.54 -19.39
CA VAL A 195 8.96 35.82 -20.60
C VAL A 195 10.22 35.21 -21.21
N ILE A 196 10.21 33.89 -21.42
CA ILE A 196 11.31 33.12 -22.01
C ILE A 196 10.97 32.85 -23.47
N VAL A 197 11.88 33.20 -24.38
CA VAL A 197 11.66 33.11 -25.83
C VAL A 197 12.86 32.46 -26.49
N VAL A 198 12.62 31.33 -27.15
CA VAL A 198 13.59 30.60 -27.97
C VAL A 198 13.16 30.68 -29.42
N GLU A 199 14.03 31.19 -30.30
CA GLU A 199 13.80 31.25 -31.76
C GLU A 199 14.73 30.26 -32.47
N PHE A 200 14.12 29.37 -33.25
CA PHE A 200 14.83 28.44 -34.14
C PHE A 200 15.06 29.10 -35.49
N ASP A 201 16.19 28.79 -36.13
CA ASP A 201 16.55 29.32 -37.46
C ASP A 201 15.70 28.75 -38.61
N GLU A 202 14.81 27.80 -38.32
CA GLU A 202 13.87 27.19 -39.25
C GLU A 202 12.54 26.75 -38.59
N LEU A 203 11.70 26.05 -39.35
CA LEU A 203 10.44 25.51 -38.87
C LEU A 203 10.64 24.17 -38.14
N ILE A 204 10.09 24.05 -36.93
CA ILE A 204 10.14 22.81 -36.14
C ILE A 204 8.75 22.17 -36.01
N ASP A 205 8.75 20.88 -35.65
CA ASP A 205 7.54 20.20 -35.22
C ASP A 205 7.13 20.71 -33.84
N VAL A 206 5.99 21.40 -33.81
CA VAL A 206 5.45 22.05 -32.61
C VAL A 206 4.48 21.15 -31.82
N SER A 207 4.14 19.96 -32.34
CA SER A 207 3.11 19.12 -31.71
C SER A 207 3.49 18.71 -30.29
N ALA A 208 4.80 18.59 -30.03
CA ALA A 208 5.35 18.24 -28.73
C ALA A 208 5.31 19.37 -27.69
N PHE A 209 4.82 20.56 -28.05
CA PHE A 209 4.63 21.70 -27.14
C PHE A 209 3.15 21.90 -26.75
N GLN A 210 2.27 20.96 -27.10
CA GLN A 210 0.86 20.98 -26.69
C GLN A 210 0.75 20.49 -25.23
N GLY A 211 0.75 21.40 -24.26
CA GLY A 211 0.57 21.06 -22.83
C GLY A 211 1.42 21.93 -21.90
N SER A 212 1.42 21.61 -20.61
CA SER A 212 2.31 22.23 -19.63
C SER A 212 3.75 21.72 -19.77
N SER A 213 4.72 22.57 -19.44
CA SER A 213 6.13 22.20 -19.31
C SER A 213 6.31 21.14 -18.23
N THR A 214 7.11 20.12 -18.55
CA THR A 214 7.45 19.00 -17.66
C THR A 214 8.91 18.64 -17.88
N SER A 215 9.46 17.72 -17.09
CA SER A 215 10.83 17.22 -17.30
C SER A 215 11.00 16.48 -18.64
N SER A 216 9.92 16.09 -19.30
CA SER A 216 9.92 15.41 -20.60
C SER A 216 9.67 16.33 -21.79
N THR A 217 9.39 17.63 -21.59
CA THR A 217 9.18 18.53 -22.73
C THR A 217 10.45 18.70 -23.57
N PRO A 218 10.32 18.91 -24.90
CA PRO A 218 11.48 19.01 -25.80
C PRO A 218 12.42 20.16 -25.47
N ILE A 219 11.88 21.29 -25.00
CA ILE A 219 12.63 22.33 -24.31
C ILE A 219 12.32 22.19 -22.83
N ARG A 220 13.36 22.08 -22.01
CA ARG A 220 13.24 21.95 -20.56
C ARG A 220 13.62 23.25 -19.91
N TYR A 221 12.79 23.69 -18.98
CA TYR A 221 12.96 24.93 -18.25
C TYR A 221 13.17 24.59 -16.79
N PHE A 222 14.36 24.82 -16.29
CA PHE A 222 14.76 24.49 -14.94
C PHE A 222 15.09 25.75 -14.16
N ILE A 223 14.88 25.71 -12.85
CA ILE A 223 15.36 26.71 -11.92
C ILE A 223 16.24 26.06 -10.85
N ARG A 224 17.30 26.76 -10.47
CA ARG A 224 18.21 26.41 -9.37
C ARG A 224 18.50 27.65 -8.55
N ARG A 225 18.95 27.45 -7.31
CA ARG A 225 19.56 28.55 -6.54
C ARG A 225 20.84 29.02 -7.22
N THR A 226 21.13 30.31 -7.08
CA THR A 226 22.45 30.85 -7.43
C THR A 226 23.38 30.65 -6.24
N ASP A 227 24.57 30.11 -6.49
CA ASP A 227 25.63 30.02 -5.50
C ASP A 227 26.06 31.46 -5.09
N PRO A 228 25.98 31.81 -3.80
CA PRO A 228 26.24 33.17 -3.34
C PRO A 228 27.71 33.59 -3.47
N VAL A 229 28.63 32.64 -3.63
CA VAL A 229 30.07 32.90 -3.79
C VAL A 229 30.44 33.07 -5.26
N THR A 230 29.94 32.19 -6.12
CA THR A 230 30.31 32.18 -7.55
C THR A 230 29.37 32.99 -8.43
N GLY A 231 28.13 33.21 -7.99
CA GLY A 231 27.08 33.83 -8.81
C GLY A 231 26.59 32.94 -9.96
N GLU A 232 26.92 31.65 -9.93
CA GLU A 232 26.54 30.63 -10.92
C GLU A 232 25.45 29.70 -10.34
N PRO A 233 24.70 28.94 -11.17
CA PRO A 233 23.76 27.94 -10.65
C PRO A 233 24.46 26.95 -9.71
N ASP A 234 23.91 26.78 -8.52
CA ASP A 234 24.34 25.80 -7.54
C ASP A 234 24.12 24.39 -8.10
N GLN A 235 25.22 23.76 -8.54
CA GLN A 235 25.21 22.43 -9.13
C GLN A 235 24.86 21.34 -8.10
N SER A 236 24.90 21.64 -6.80
CA SER A 236 24.51 20.71 -5.73
C SER A 236 23.00 20.70 -5.50
N SER A 237 22.28 21.76 -5.89
CA SER A 237 20.82 21.84 -5.83
C SER A 237 20.20 21.13 -7.05
N PRO A 238 19.28 20.17 -6.90
CA PRO A 238 18.59 19.57 -8.04
C PRO A 238 17.77 20.62 -8.82
N PRO A 239 17.68 20.49 -10.15
CA PRO A 239 16.89 21.43 -10.96
C PRO A 239 15.39 21.22 -10.73
N VAL A 240 14.65 22.29 -10.48
CA VAL A 240 13.18 22.26 -10.39
C VAL A 240 12.59 22.68 -11.73
N VAL A 241 11.59 21.96 -12.24
CA VAL A 241 10.94 22.32 -13.51
C VAL A 241 10.06 23.55 -13.31
N ILE A 242 10.22 24.55 -14.16
CA ILE A 242 9.37 25.74 -14.15
C ILE A 242 8.04 25.40 -14.83
N PRO A 243 6.89 25.52 -14.13
CA PRO A 243 5.59 25.28 -14.76
C PRO A 243 5.20 26.46 -15.66
N GLY A 244 4.72 26.14 -16.86
CA GLY A 244 4.31 27.08 -17.88
C GLY A 244 3.67 26.36 -19.06
N VAL A 245 3.01 27.09 -19.96
CA VAL A 245 2.50 26.52 -21.22
C VAL A 245 3.29 27.15 -22.37
N PRO A 246 4.21 26.42 -23.03
CA PRO A 246 4.95 26.96 -24.16
C PRO A 246 4.01 27.23 -25.34
N LEU A 247 4.05 28.45 -25.85
CA LEU A 247 3.33 28.88 -27.04
C LEU A 247 4.28 28.89 -28.23
N ALA A 248 3.95 28.13 -29.27
CA ALA A 248 4.70 28.13 -30.51
C ALA A 248 4.06 29.08 -31.54
N GLU A 249 4.88 29.89 -32.21
CA GLU A 249 4.48 30.76 -33.33
C GLU A 249 5.45 30.63 -34.51
N ALA A 250 4.93 30.72 -35.73
CA ALA A 250 5.74 30.79 -36.93
C ALA A 250 6.07 32.26 -37.24
N VAL A 251 7.36 32.60 -37.31
CA VAL A 251 7.83 33.92 -37.71
C VAL A 251 8.01 33.91 -39.23
N LEU A 252 7.08 34.55 -39.93
CA LEU A 252 7.03 34.56 -41.39
C LEU A 252 8.08 35.52 -41.99
N GLY A 253 8.76 35.06 -43.02
CA GLY A 253 9.78 35.81 -43.75
C GLY A 253 10.31 35.02 -44.94
N ALA A 254 11.39 35.49 -45.58
CA ALA A 254 12.04 34.76 -46.67
C ALA A 254 12.57 33.38 -46.21
N ASN A 255 12.94 33.27 -44.94
CA ASN A 255 13.27 32.02 -44.26
C ASN A 255 12.35 31.91 -43.04
N PRO A 256 11.29 31.10 -43.09
CA PRO A 256 10.35 30.97 -41.98
C PRO A 256 11.05 30.31 -40.79
N LYS A 257 10.76 30.84 -39.60
CA LYS A 257 11.35 30.39 -38.32
C LYS A 257 10.26 29.98 -37.35
N THR A 258 10.63 29.26 -36.29
CA THR A 258 9.73 28.99 -35.16
C THR A 258 10.19 29.72 -33.92
N ARG A 259 9.25 30.34 -33.22
CA ARG A 259 9.49 30.91 -31.90
C ARG A 259 8.65 30.19 -30.86
N ILE A 260 9.30 29.77 -29.79
CA ILE A 260 8.66 29.17 -28.62
C ILE A 260 8.75 30.16 -27.47
N THR A 261 7.60 30.54 -26.93
CA THR A 261 7.48 31.48 -25.81
C THR A 261 6.90 30.77 -24.60
N LEU A 262 7.60 30.80 -23.46
CA LEU A 262 7.10 30.33 -22.17
C LEU A 262 6.98 31.54 -21.24
N GLN A 263 5.80 31.72 -20.66
CA GLN A 263 5.64 32.56 -19.47
C GLN A 263 5.43 31.63 -18.26
N PRO A 264 6.28 31.71 -17.21
CA PRO A 264 6.06 30.98 -15.97
C PRO A 264 4.66 31.24 -15.40
N LEU A 265 4.01 30.19 -14.90
CA LEU A 265 2.71 30.31 -14.21
C LEU A 265 2.84 30.84 -12.78
N ILE A 266 4.07 30.92 -12.28
CA ILE A 266 4.42 31.34 -10.93
C ILE A 266 5.58 32.33 -10.99
N ASP A 267 5.62 33.25 -10.04
CA ASP A 267 6.78 34.13 -9.88
C ASP A 267 7.97 33.30 -9.44
N LEU A 268 9.07 33.40 -10.19
CA LEU A 268 10.34 32.78 -9.91
C LEU A 268 10.99 33.46 -8.69
N PRO A 269 11.58 32.68 -7.78
CA PRO A 269 12.27 33.21 -6.61
C PRO A 269 13.43 34.12 -7.03
N SER A 270 13.73 35.09 -6.18
CA SER A 270 14.94 35.92 -6.30
C SER A 270 16.21 35.08 -6.24
N SER A 271 17.34 35.66 -6.67
CA SER A 271 18.67 35.05 -6.57
C SER A 271 18.74 33.64 -7.17
N SER A 272 17.99 33.39 -8.23
CA SER A 272 17.84 32.07 -8.85
C SER A 272 18.37 32.06 -10.28
N CYS A 273 18.95 30.94 -10.69
CA CYS A 273 19.40 30.70 -12.05
C CYS A 273 18.37 29.86 -12.79
N VAL A 274 17.91 30.37 -13.92
CA VAL A 274 17.03 29.63 -14.84
C VAL A 274 17.89 29.04 -15.94
N GLU A 275 17.78 27.73 -16.16
CA GLU A 275 18.41 27.01 -17.25
C GLU A 275 17.35 26.60 -18.29
N VAL A 276 17.59 26.97 -19.55
CA VAL A 276 16.73 26.60 -20.69
C VAL A 276 17.52 25.64 -21.56
N LEU A 277 17.16 24.35 -21.49
CA LEU A 277 17.82 23.28 -22.22
C LEU A 277 17.00 22.88 -23.45
N ILE A 278 17.57 23.10 -24.64
CA ILE A 278 17.05 22.56 -25.90
C ILE A 278 17.60 21.15 -26.05
N THR A 279 16.71 20.17 -26.21
CA THR A 279 17.09 18.76 -26.36
C THR A 279 17.00 18.29 -27.81
N ASP A 280 17.52 17.09 -28.07
CA ASP A 280 17.39 16.39 -29.36
C ASP A 280 15.96 15.88 -29.65
N GLN A 281 15.02 16.09 -28.72
CA GLN A 281 13.61 15.80 -28.91
C GLN A 281 12.90 16.90 -29.71
N VAL A 282 13.48 18.11 -29.77
CA VAL A 282 13.03 19.10 -30.74
C VAL A 282 13.45 18.60 -32.12
N ARG A 283 12.51 18.57 -33.06
CA ARG A 283 12.77 18.12 -34.44
C ARG A 283 12.33 19.19 -35.41
N ASP A 284 13.04 19.32 -36.52
CA ASP A 284 12.54 20.06 -37.67
C ASP A 284 11.27 19.37 -38.24
N LEU A 285 10.68 19.96 -39.28
CA LEU A 285 9.55 19.35 -39.98
C LEU A 285 9.88 18.07 -40.77
N SER A 286 11.16 17.76 -40.98
CA SER A 286 11.63 16.56 -41.70
C SER A 286 11.99 15.40 -40.76
N GLY A 287 12.01 15.65 -39.45
CA GLY A 287 12.35 14.69 -38.39
C GLY A 287 13.79 14.78 -37.89
N THR A 288 14.62 15.68 -38.42
CA THR A 288 16.01 15.91 -37.98
C THR A 288 16.03 16.49 -36.56
N PRO A 289 16.73 15.86 -35.61
CA PRO A 289 16.90 16.40 -34.26
C PRO A 289 17.59 17.76 -34.26
N ALA A 290 17.15 18.65 -33.35
CA ALA A 290 17.81 19.92 -33.09
C ALA A 290 19.21 19.74 -32.49
N GLN A 291 20.05 20.75 -32.68
CA GLN A 291 21.29 20.85 -31.93
C GLN A 291 20.97 21.09 -30.44
N VAL A 292 21.48 20.21 -29.57
CA VAL A 292 21.37 20.38 -28.12
C VAL A 292 22.13 21.63 -27.69
N ASP A 293 21.47 22.51 -26.95
CA ASP A 293 22.06 23.75 -26.44
C ASP A 293 21.42 24.14 -25.10
N SER A 294 22.14 24.95 -24.32
CA SER A 294 21.74 25.35 -22.97
C SER A 294 21.97 26.84 -22.77
N TYR A 295 20.91 27.53 -22.36
CA TYR A 295 20.95 28.95 -22.02
C TYR A 295 20.68 29.16 -20.54
N ARG A 296 21.19 30.27 -20.01
CA ARG A 296 21.02 30.64 -18.61
C ARG A 296 20.69 32.11 -18.46
N PHE A 297 19.91 32.44 -17.45
CA PHE A 297 19.73 33.81 -16.97
C PHE A 297 19.45 33.80 -15.46
N TYR A 298 19.47 34.97 -14.82
CA TYR A 298 19.37 35.11 -13.37
C TYR A 298 18.26 36.10 -12.97
N THR A 299 17.46 35.71 -11.98
CA THR A 299 16.49 36.61 -11.34
C THR A 299 17.19 37.60 -10.42
N ALA A 300 16.53 38.73 -10.15
CA ALA A 300 17.05 39.78 -9.28
C ALA A 300 17.34 39.29 -7.87
N GLU A 301 18.39 39.86 -7.27
CA GLU A 301 18.62 39.73 -5.84
C GLU A 301 17.40 40.29 -5.10
N GLY A 302 16.82 39.47 -4.24
CA GLY A 302 15.73 39.82 -3.36
C GLY A 302 16.22 39.84 -1.93
N GLU A 303 15.64 40.71 -1.11
CA GLU A 303 15.82 40.58 0.33
C GLU A 303 15.18 39.27 0.77
N ALA A 304 16.00 38.41 1.37
CA ALA A 304 15.56 37.13 1.88
C ALA A 304 14.37 37.33 2.84
N GLN A 305 13.25 36.69 2.54
CA GLN A 305 12.02 36.88 3.32
C GLN A 305 11.88 35.76 4.33
N ILE A 306 11.79 36.12 5.60
CA ILE A 306 11.46 35.15 6.66
C ILE A 306 9.96 34.90 6.61
N GLN A 307 9.61 33.65 6.31
CA GLN A 307 8.26 33.12 6.35
C GLN A 307 8.09 32.24 7.59
N VAL A 308 6.83 32.08 8.03
CA VAL A 308 6.48 31.27 9.19
C VAL A 308 5.32 30.34 8.84
N VAL A 309 5.50 29.05 9.09
CA VAL A 309 4.37 28.12 9.17
C VAL A 309 3.92 28.04 10.63
N THR A 310 2.66 28.34 10.90
CA THR A 310 2.08 28.26 12.25
C THR A 310 1.05 27.14 12.33
N GLU A 311 1.25 26.21 13.25
CA GLU A 311 0.23 25.26 13.71
C GLU A 311 -0.29 25.71 15.08
N SER A 312 -1.61 25.92 15.17
CA SER A 312 -2.30 26.40 16.38
C SER A 312 -3.13 25.32 17.07
N PHE A 313 -3.16 24.11 16.50
CA PHE A 313 -3.94 22.96 16.93
C PHE A 313 -5.44 23.25 17.06
N THR A 314 -5.94 24.25 16.33
CA THR A 314 -7.36 24.63 16.33
C THR A 314 -8.19 23.70 15.43
N SER A 315 -7.64 23.34 14.27
CA SER A 315 -8.22 22.36 13.33
C SER A 315 -7.50 21.00 13.42
N GLY A 316 -8.23 19.93 13.15
CA GLY A 316 -7.68 18.58 13.03
C GLY A 316 -7.24 18.19 11.61
N ASP A 317 -7.25 19.12 10.64
CA ASP A 317 -6.96 18.82 9.23
C ASP A 317 -5.51 18.36 9.00
N ARG A 318 -4.58 18.82 9.85
CA ARG A 318 -3.16 18.44 9.78
C ARG A 318 -2.80 17.29 10.70
N PHE A 319 -3.78 16.68 11.35
CA PHE A 319 -3.56 15.61 12.32
C PHE A 319 -3.65 14.24 11.66
N ASP A 320 -2.55 13.50 11.66
CA ASP A 320 -2.53 12.13 11.14
C ASP A 320 -3.11 11.16 12.17
N ARG A 321 -4.43 10.99 12.09
CA ARG A 321 -5.20 10.12 13.00
C ARG A 321 -4.79 8.65 12.91
N THR A 322 -4.27 8.21 11.77
CA THR A 322 -4.02 6.79 11.52
C THR A 322 -2.89 6.22 12.37
N VAL A 323 -2.04 7.09 12.92
CA VAL A 323 -0.88 6.71 13.75
C VAL A 323 -0.80 7.42 15.10
N SER A 324 -1.79 8.26 15.46
CA SER A 324 -1.66 9.20 16.58
C SER A 324 -2.65 8.96 17.71
N SER A 325 -2.15 8.79 18.94
CA SER A 325 -2.95 8.59 20.15
C SER A 325 -3.29 9.89 20.90
N ALA A 326 -2.46 10.93 20.75
CA ALA A 326 -2.67 12.23 21.39
C ALA A 326 -3.87 12.98 20.81
N ARG A 327 -4.55 13.83 21.61
CA ARG A 327 -5.71 14.64 21.20
C ARG A 327 -5.29 15.96 20.57
N TRP A 328 -5.64 16.17 19.31
CA TRP A 328 -5.41 17.39 18.54
C TRP A 328 -6.72 18.14 18.31
N GLY A 329 -6.78 19.41 18.68
CA GLY A 329 -7.96 20.27 18.49
C GLY A 329 -8.17 21.25 19.64
N GLN A 330 -9.12 22.18 19.46
CA GLN A 330 -9.47 23.19 20.47
C GLN A 330 -8.28 24.08 20.91
N GLY A 331 -7.32 24.30 20.02
CA GLY A 331 -6.19 25.20 20.26
C GLY A 331 -5.02 24.55 21.00
N GLY A 332 -4.98 23.21 21.12
CA GLY A 332 -3.86 22.52 21.73
C GLY A 332 -3.74 21.04 21.34
N LEU A 333 -2.55 20.50 21.54
CA LEU A 333 -2.24 19.08 21.45
C LEU A 333 -1.97 18.54 22.86
N ARG A 334 -2.77 17.55 23.28
CA ARG A 334 -2.81 17.01 24.65
C ARG A 334 -2.66 15.47 24.64
N PRO A 335 -2.27 14.84 25.76
CA PRO A 335 -2.34 13.40 25.93
C PRO A 335 -3.68 12.78 25.50
N GLY A 336 -3.60 11.56 24.97
CA GLY A 336 -4.76 10.71 24.70
C GLY A 336 -5.34 10.12 25.99
N SER A 337 -6.31 9.21 25.85
CA SER A 337 -6.68 8.32 26.97
C SER A 337 -5.80 7.07 26.99
N VAL A 338 -5.62 6.45 25.83
CA VAL A 338 -4.85 5.21 25.61
C VAL A 338 -4.21 5.22 24.22
N GLY A 339 -3.47 4.17 23.87
CA GLY A 339 -2.87 3.90 22.56
C GLY A 339 -1.33 3.90 22.55
N GLY A 340 -0.67 4.26 23.65
CA GLY A 340 0.79 4.28 23.70
C GLY A 340 1.46 5.22 22.67
N ASP A 341 2.74 4.94 22.39
CA ASP A 341 3.62 5.79 21.56
C ASP A 341 3.82 5.28 20.12
N GLY A 342 3.31 4.11 19.79
CA GLY A 342 3.45 3.51 18.46
C GLY A 342 4.89 3.26 18.01
N SER A 343 5.81 3.06 18.95
CA SER A 343 7.25 2.92 18.70
C SER A 343 7.66 1.81 17.72
N PHE A 344 6.81 0.82 17.45
CA PHE A 344 7.05 -0.26 16.49
C PHE A 344 6.63 0.12 15.07
N GLY A 345 6.04 1.31 14.89
CA GLY A 345 5.48 1.81 13.65
C GLY A 345 4.37 0.91 13.10
N GLU A 346 4.26 0.75 11.79
CA GLU A 346 3.12 0.03 11.20
C GLU A 346 3.32 -1.49 11.31
N PHE A 347 2.29 -2.21 11.77
CA PHE A 347 2.32 -3.66 11.82
C PHE A 347 2.33 -4.25 10.40
N ASP A 348 3.40 -4.96 10.08
CA ASP A 348 3.52 -5.78 8.88
C ASP A 348 3.39 -7.26 9.27
N ILE A 349 2.32 -7.91 8.83
CA ILE A 349 2.08 -9.32 9.13
C ILE A 349 3.12 -10.25 8.48
N ASP A 350 3.74 -9.84 7.37
CA ASP A 350 4.67 -10.66 6.60
C ASP A 350 6.03 -10.84 7.29
N VAL A 351 6.30 -10.12 8.39
CA VAL A 351 7.48 -10.36 9.24
C VAL A 351 7.36 -11.64 10.08
N LEU A 352 6.13 -12.18 10.24
CA LEU A 352 5.86 -13.36 11.06
C LEU A 352 6.07 -14.66 10.27
N PRO A 353 6.50 -15.75 10.93
CA PRO A 353 6.61 -17.05 10.28
C PRO A 353 5.22 -17.59 9.88
N GLN A 354 5.12 -18.13 8.66
CA GLN A 354 3.89 -18.75 8.18
C GLN A 354 3.88 -20.26 8.47
N VAL A 355 2.84 -20.76 9.16
CA VAL A 355 2.64 -22.18 9.48
C VAL A 355 1.22 -22.58 9.11
N GLY A 356 1.08 -23.51 8.15
CA GLY A 356 -0.23 -24.02 7.74
C GLY A 356 -1.15 -22.96 7.14
N GLY A 357 -0.60 -21.93 6.49
CA GLY A 357 -1.37 -20.84 5.89
C GLY A 357 -1.63 -19.63 6.81
N ALA A 358 -1.41 -19.78 8.12
CA ALA A 358 -1.51 -18.68 9.09
C ALA A 358 -0.14 -18.09 9.43
N TYR A 359 -0.10 -16.80 9.74
CA TYR A 359 1.05 -16.10 10.29
C TYR A 359 1.03 -16.29 11.81
N VAL A 360 2.08 -16.90 12.36
CA VAL A 360 2.09 -17.31 13.76
C VAL A 360 2.92 -16.33 14.58
N TRP A 361 2.30 -15.78 15.62
CA TRP A 361 2.97 -15.03 16.67
C TRP A 361 3.02 -15.87 17.94
N ASP A 362 4.21 -16.39 18.27
CA ASP A 362 4.47 -17.07 19.53
C ASP A 362 4.80 -16.04 20.63
N THR A 363 3.87 -15.85 21.55
CA THR A 363 3.93 -14.83 22.61
C THR A 363 4.97 -15.13 23.69
N ASP A 364 5.50 -16.35 23.72
CA ASP A 364 6.54 -16.77 24.67
C ASP A 364 7.95 -16.54 24.11
N THR A 365 8.03 -16.11 22.85
CA THR A 365 9.27 -15.78 22.17
C THR A 365 9.34 -14.30 21.81
N ASP A 366 10.57 -13.79 21.75
CA ASP A 366 10.83 -12.44 21.29
C ASP A 366 10.66 -12.35 19.77
N ILE A 367 9.87 -11.37 19.30
CA ILE A 367 9.71 -11.07 17.87
C ILE A 367 10.32 -9.72 17.56
N THR A 368 11.27 -9.69 16.63
CA THR A 368 11.95 -8.48 16.19
C THR A 368 11.26 -7.86 14.97
N PHE A 369 10.90 -6.59 15.09
CA PHE A 369 10.37 -5.75 14.02
C PHE A 369 11.51 -4.87 13.47
N PRO A 370 11.78 -4.90 12.15
CA PRO A 370 12.88 -4.16 11.55
C PRO A 370 12.75 -2.64 11.71
N SER A 371 13.87 -1.95 11.87
CA SER A 371 13.93 -0.50 12.05
C SER A 371 13.21 0.30 10.96
N GLY A 372 13.19 -0.19 9.71
CA GLY A 372 12.53 0.49 8.59
C GLY A 372 11.00 0.55 8.69
N ASN A 373 10.41 -0.20 9.61
CA ASN A 373 8.98 -0.16 9.89
C ASN A 373 8.66 0.65 11.15
N THR A 374 9.66 1.10 11.91
CA THR A 374 9.44 1.79 13.19
C THR A 374 9.12 3.25 12.96
N LEU A 375 8.43 3.88 13.90
CA LEU A 375 7.94 5.24 13.71
C LEU A 375 9.07 6.29 13.71
N LEU A 376 10.20 6.02 14.38
CA LEU A 376 11.32 6.95 14.57
C LEU A 376 12.62 6.50 13.88
N ASP A 377 12.62 5.38 13.15
CA ASP A 377 13.83 4.76 12.58
C ASP A 377 14.95 4.51 13.61
N ASP A 378 14.61 4.40 14.91
CA ASP A 378 15.55 4.36 16.03
C ASP A 378 16.06 2.93 16.36
N GLY A 379 16.09 2.07 15.35
CA GLY A 379 16.53 0.68 15.43
C GLY A 379 15.39 -0.34 15.53
N ASP A 380 15.75 -1.63 15.50
CA ASP A 380 14.80 -2.73 15.60
C ASP A 380 14.06 -2.71 16.96
N LYS A 381 12.79 -3.08 16.96
CA LYS A 381 11.98 -3.22 18.18
C LYS A 381 11.67 -4.68 18.46
N VAL A 382 11.61 -5.05 19.73
CA VAL A 382 11.35 -6.44 20.14
C VAL A 382 10.04 -6.49 20.92
N ALA A 383 9.08 -7.26 20.41
CA ALA A 383 7.90 -7.64 21.17
C ALA A 383 8.25 -8.82 22.07
N SER A 384 7.94 -8.70 23.36
CA SER A 384 8.22 -9.73 24.37
C SER A 384 6.99 -10.00 25.22
N ASN A 385 6.79 -11.24 25.65
CA ASN A 385 5.65 -11.66 26.48
C ASN A 385 4.29 -11.25 25.87
N GLY A 386 4.15 -11.36 24.55
CA GLY A 386 2.95 -10.97 23.82
C GLY A 386 2.64 -9.47 23.78
N ARG A 387 3.55 -8.58 24.21
CA ARG A 387 3.31 -7.13 24.26
C ARG A 387 4.04 -6.39 23.13
N ALA A 388 3.32 -5.53 22.42
CA ALA A 388 3.85 -4.69 21.34
C ALA A 388 3.13 -3.33 21.25
N ASN A 389 3.82 -2.31 20.72
CA ASN A 389 3.31 -0.94 20.60
C ASN A 389 3.40 -0.43 19.15
N PHE A 390 2.33 -0.59 18.36
CA PHE A 390 2.29 -0.19 16.96
C PHE A 390 1.71 1.20 16.75
N ALA A 391 2.11 1.86 15.67
CA ALA A 391 1.47 3.09 15.19
C ALA A 391 0.10 2.78 14.58
N ARG A 392 0.03 1.74 13.76
CA ARG A 392 -1.16 1.23 13.08
C ARG A 392 -1.13 -0.29 13.06
N PHE A 393 -2.29 -0.93 13.18
CA PHE A 393 -2.40 -2.38 13.12
C PHE A 393 -3.48 -2.81 12.14
N GLU A 394 -3.10 -3.52 11.09
CA GLU A 394 -4.02 -3.98 10.06
C GLU A 394 -3.85 -5.48 9.80
N ILE A 395 -4.97 -6.19 9.74
CA ILE A 395 -5.03 -7.58 9.25
C ILE A 395 -5.82 -7.56 7.94
N PRO A 396 -5.14 -7.64 6.78
CA PRO A 396 -5.81 -7.59 5.47
C PRO A 396 -6.75 -8.77 5.24
N SER A 397 -7.71 -8.60 4.33
CA SER A 397 -8.59 -9.69 3.87
C SER A 397 -7.82 -10.94 3.45
N GLY A 398 -8.33 -12.10 3.83
CA GLY A 398 -7.76 -13.40 3.45
C GLY A 398 -6.47 -13.78 4.18
N LYS A 399 -5.95 -12.93 5.09
CA LYS A 399 -4.82 -13.26 5.97
C LYS A 399 -5.32 -13.75 7.32
N ILE A 400 -4.56 -14.66 7.94
CA ILE A 400 -4.85 -15.22 9.27
C ILE A 400 -3.64 -14.95 10.16
N LEU A 401 -3.84 -14.22 11.26
CA LEU A 401 -2.89 -14.05 12.35
C LEU A 401 -3.28 -14.99 13.50
N ARG A 402 -2.40 -15.96 13.81
CA ARG A 402 -2.59 -16.92 14.90
C ARG A 402 -1.64 -16.63 16.04
N PHE A 403 -2.17 -16.41 17.23
CA PHE A 403 -1.38 -16.35 18.45
C PHE A 403 -1.18 -17.76 19.03
N VAL A 404 0.02 -18.05 19.52
CA VAL A 404 0.36 -19.26 20.29
C VAL A 404 1.23 -18.88 21.49
N GLY A 405 1.33 -19.75 22.49
CA GLY A 405 2.11 -19.52 23.71
C GLY A 405 1.24 -19.41 24.96
N SER A 406 1.84 -18.98 26.07
CA SER A 406 1.22 -18.91 27.39
C SER A 406 0.90 -17.48 27.85
N ASN A 407 1.45 -16.46 27.19
CA ASN A 407 1.27 -15.05 27.54
C ASN A 407 0.20 -14.37 26.66
N PRO A 408 -0.99 -14.04 27.18
CA PRO A 408 -2.03 -13.34 26.41
C PRO A 408 -1.49 -12.07 25.73
N PRO A 409 -1.62 -11.92 24.40
CA PRO A 409 -1.11 -10.77 23.70
C PRO A 409 -1.86 -9.49 24.09
N VAL A 410 -1.10 -8.42 24.32
CA VAL A 410 -1.60 -7.06 24.51
C VAL A 410 -1.00 -6.17 23.43
N ILE A 411 -1.84 -5.80 22.47
CA ILE A 411 -1.45 -5.02 21.31
C ILE A 411 -1.89 -3.58 21.55
N THR A 412 -0.92 -2.72 21.83
CA THR A 412 -1.15 -1.29 22.00
C THR A 412 -0.93 -0.61 20.65
N VAL A 413 -1.88 0.23 20.23
CA VAL A 413 -1.88 0.87 18.92
C VAL A 413 -2.19 2.35 19.07
N SER A 414 -1.29 3.23 18.65
CA SER A 414 -1.48 4.67 18.89
C SER A 414 -2.55 5.27 17.99
N GLY A 415 -2.59 4.86 16.74
CA GLY A 415 -3.62 5.22 15.79
C GLY A 415 -4.76 4.20 15.76
N GLU A 416 -4.94 3.57 14.60
CA GLU A 416 -6.12 2.77 14.29
C GLU A 416 -5.84 1.27 14.14
N VAL A 417 -6.84 0.47 14.48
CA VAL A 417 -6.87 -0.98 14.27
C VAL A 417 -7.92 -1.31 13.20
N THR A 418 -7.53 -2.06 12.18
CA THR A 418 -8.47 -2.61 11.18
C THR A 418 -8.27 -4.11 11.03
N ILE A 419 -9.34 -4.88 11.25
CA ILE A 419 -9.34 -6.33 11.08
C ILE A 419 -10.31 -6.67 9.96
N ASP A 420 -9.77 -7.00 8.78
CA ASP A 420 -10.51 -7.47 7.60
C ASP A 420 -10.23 -8.95 7.29
N GLY A 421 -9.14 -9.51 7.83
CA GLY A 421 -8.86 -10.94 7.86
C GLY A 421 -9.28 -11.61 9.17
N ARG A 422 -8.53 -12.63 9.61
CA ARG A 422 -8.81 -13.40 10.82
C ARG A 422 -7.71 -13.24 11.85
N VAL A 423 -8.08 -12.93 13.09
CA VAL A 423 -7.23 -13.05 14.28
C VAL A 423 -7.70 -14.28 15.05
N GLU A 424 -6.81 -15.19 15.40
CA GLU A 424 -7.20 -16.42 16.10
C GLU A 424 -6.26 -16.79 17.25
N SER A 425 -6.85 -17.34 18.29
CA SER A 425 -6.19 -17.94 19.44
C SER A 425 -7.04 -19.13 19.93
N ASP A 426 -7.55 -19.93 18.99
CA ASP A 426 -8.46 -21.03 19.30
C ASP A 426 -7.75 -22.14 20.11
N GLY A 427 -8.51 -22.81 20.97
CA GLY A 427 -8.09 -24.06 21.60
C GLY A 427 -8.06 -25.19 20.58
N PHE A 428 -7.11 -26.12 20.74
CA PHE A 428 -7.00 -27.28 19.86
C PHE A 428 -7.98 -28.37 20.28
N ASP A 429 -8.44 -29.13 19.30
CA ASP A 429 -9.30 -30.28 19.55
C ASP A 429 -8.56 -31.39 20.32
N GLY A 430 -9.32 -32.13 21.12
CA GLY A 430 -8.85 -33.36 21.76
C GLY A 430 -8.52 -34.43 20.73
N GLN A 431 -7.64 -35.37 21.08
CA GLN A 431 -7.30 -36.47 20.19
C GLN A 431 -8.14 -37.71 20.46
N LEU A 432 -8.55 -38.39 19.39
CA LEU A 432 -9.06 -39.75 19.43
C LEU A 432 -7.98 -40.70 18.94
N ILE A 433 -7.58 -41.64 19.79
CA ILE A 433 -6.69 -42.73 19.41
C ILE A 433 -7.54 -43.97 19.20
N TYR A 434 -7.70 -44.38 17.94
CA TYR A 434 -8.31 -45.67 17.64
C TYR A 434 -7.36 -46.79 18.08
N PRO A 435 -7.83 -47.77 18.87
CA PRO A 435 -7.01 -48.93 19.19
C PRO A 435 -6.67 -49.66 17.89
N ALA A 436 -5.37 -49.89 17.66
CA ALA A 436 -4.93 -50.77 16.58
C ALA A 436 -5.59 -52.14 16.78
N GLN A 437 -6.10 -52.77 15.71
CA GLN A 437 -6.79 -54.07 15.77
C GLN A 437 -5.88 -55.27 16.13
N GLY A 438 -4.79 -55.04 16.88
CA GLY A 438 -3.84 -56.05 17.33
C GLY A 438 -4.11 -56.57 18.75
N PRO A 439 -3.53 -57.73 19.12
CA PRO A 439 -3.74 -58.36 20.41
C PRO A 439 -3.06 -57.61 21.58
N LEU A 440 -3.77 -57.52 22.71
CA LEU A 440 -3.31 -57.32 24.10
C LEU A 440 -2.42 -56.12 24.48
N SER A 441 -2.12 -55.17 23.58
CA SER A 441 -1.37 -53.97 23.98
C SER A 441 -2.28 -52.89 24.59
N PRO A 442 -1.94 -52.32 25.77
CA PRO A 442 -2.65 -51.18 26.32
C PRO A 442 -2.60 -50.02 25.31
N THR A 443 -3.78 -49.52 24.95
CA THR A 443 -3.92 -48.37 24.05
C THR A 443 -3.89 -47.10 24.90
N PRO A 444 -2.99 -46.15 24.62
CA PRO A 444 -2.99 -44.88 25.32
C PRO A 444 -4.32 -44.15 25.17
N GLY A 445 -4.76 -43.46 26.22
CA GLY A 445 -5.82 -42.48 26.11
C GLY A 445 -5.42 -41.31 25.20
N GLY A 446 -6.41 -40.73 24.53
CA GLY A 446 -6.23 -39.58 23.67
C GLY A 446 -5.57 -38.42 24.41
N ALA A 447 -4.61 -37.76 23.78
CA ALA A 447 -4.06 -36.53 24.33
C ALA A 447 -5.15 -35.45 24.35
N GLY A 448 -5.20 -34.68 25.44
CA GLY A 448 -6.04 -33.48 25.46
C GLY A 448 -5.52 -32.43 24.48
N GLY A 449 -6.43 -31.61 23.98
CA GLY A 449 -6.11 -30.50 23.09
C GLY A 449 -5.29 -29.44 23.82
N ALA A 450 -4.28 -28.88 23.17
CA ALA A 450 -3.56 -27.73 23.70
C ALA A 450 -4.52 -26.52 23.83
N GLY A 451 -4.37 -25.72 24.89
CA GLY A 451 -5.09 -24.46 24.99
C GLY A 451 -4.62 -23.45 23.93
N GLY A 452 -5.47 -22.48 23.62
CA GLY A 452 -5.07 -21.23 23.01
C GLY A 452 -4.20 -20.39 23.95
N VAL A 453 -3.86 -19.18 23.57
CA VAL A 453 -2.91 -18.38 24.36
C VAL A 453 -3.44 -18.03 25.74
N GLY A 454 -2.69 -18.45 26.77
CA GLY A 454 -3.05 -18.26 28.18
C GLY A 454 -4.23 -19.12 28.65
N ALA A 455 -4.59 -20.16 27.89
CA ALA A 455 -5.68 -21.09 28.21
C ALA A 455 -5.15 -22.42 28.77
N GLY A 456 -6.06 -23.17 29.41
CA GLY A 456 -5.81 -24.51 29.95
C GLY A 456 -5.82 -25.60 28.89
N VAL A 457 -4.99 -26.63 29.09
CA VAL A 457 -4.95 -27.83 28.25
C VAL A 457 -6.13 -28.74 28.58
N GLY A 458 -6.69 -29.41 27.56
CA GLY A 458 -7.71 -30.43 27.75
C GLY A 458 -7.19 -31.64 28.55
N GLY A 459 -8.09 -32.31 29.24
CA GLY A 459 -7.80 -33.52 29.99
C GLY A 459 -7.43 -34.67 29.06
N ARG A 460 -6.38 -35.41 29.42
CA ARG A 460 -6.02 -36.66 28.75
C ARG A 460 -7.11 -37.71 28.99
N GLY A 461 -7.50 -38.41 27.94
CA GLY A 461 -8.34 -39.60 28.06
C GLY A 461 -7.65 -40.70 28.87
N SER A 462 -8.46 -41.56 29.47
CA SER A 462 -7.97 -42.77 30.15
C SER A 462 -7.34 -43.79 29.18
N GLU A 463 -6.34 -44.53 29.65
CA GLU A 463 -5.78 -45.67 28.92
C GLU A 463 -6.70 -46.89 28.95
N ALA A 464 -6.67 -47.67 27.88
CA ALA A 464 -7.38 -48.93 27.81
C ALA A 464 -6.86 -49.91 28.86
N ILE A 465 -7.78 -50.50 29.62
CA ILE A 465 -7.48 -51.49 30.65
C ILE A 465 -7.43 -52.87 30.02
N VAL A 466 -6.35 -53.60 30.32
CA VAL A 466 -6.17 -55.00 29.93
C VAL A 466 -6.27 -55.86 31.19
N LEU A 467 -7.36 -56.63 31.32
CA LEU A 467 -7.53 -57.57 32.44
C LEU A 467 -6.45 -58.65 32.42
N ASP A 468 -5.88 -58.95 33.59
CA ASP A 468 -4.95 -60.07 33.73
C ASP A 468 -5.68 -61.43 33.71
N ALA A 469 -4.92 -62.52 33.75
CA ALA A 469 -5.47 -63.88 33.71
C ALA A 469 -6.43 -64.15 34.88
N ASP A 470 -6.18 -63.53 36.04
CA ASP A 470 -6.97 -63.66 37.27
C ASP A 470 -8.22 -62.75 37.27
N GLY A 471 -8.26 -61.75 36.39
CA GLY A 471 -9.38 -60.83 36.25
C GLY A 471 -9.42 -59.70 37.25
N ILE A 472 -8.30 -59.37 37.88
CA ILE A 472 -8.21 -58.33 38.89
C ILE A 472 -7.08 -57.40 38.49
N VAL A 473 -7.42 -56.19 38.06
CA VAL A 473 -6.40 -55.19 37.69
C VAL A 473 -6.48 -54.03 38.67
N PRO A 474 -5.35 -53.65 39.30
CA PRO A 474 -5.30 -52.41 40.06
C PRO A 474 -5.58 -51.23 39.13
N VAL A 475 -6.46 -50.32 39.56
CA VAL A 475 -6.68 -49.05 38.86
C VAL A 475 -5.40 -48.22 39.02
N LEU A 476 -4.73 -47.96 37.90
CA LEU A 476 -3.55 -47.12 37.86
C LEU A 476 -3.96 -45.69 37.48
N PRO A 477 -3.18 -44.66 37.86
CA PRO A 477 -3.51 -43.27 37.55
C PRO A 477 -3.81 -43.03 36.06
N GLN A 478 -3.15 -43.74 35.15
CA GLN A 478 -3.40 -43.63 33.71
C GLN A 478 -4.75 -44.20 33.24
N HIS A 479 -5.42 -45.02 34.05
CA HIS A 479 -6.76 -45.55 33.73
C HIS A 479 -7.89 -44.58 34.14
N ILE A 480 -7.53 -43.51 34.86
CA ILE A 480 -8.45 -42.44 35.24
C ILE A 480 -8.24 -41.33 34.22
N ALA A 481 -9.33 -40.83 33.62
CA ALA A 481 -9.23 -39.68 32.74
C ALA A 481 -8.76 -38.47 33.54
N ALA A 482 -7.88 -37.66 32.96
CA ALA A 482 -7.46 -36.42 33.59
C ALA A 482 -8.54 -35.35 33.44
N ASN A 483 -8.66 -34.50 34.45
CA ASN A 483 -9.37 -33.24 34.33
C ASN A 483 -8.64 -32.34 33.32
N GLY A 484 -9.38 -31.43 32.68
CA GLY A 484 -8.77 -30.31 32.00
C GLY A 484 -8.13 -29.35 33.00
N ASP A 485 -7.19 -28.54 32.52
CA ASP A 485 -6.60 -27.48 33.32
C ASP A 485 -7.65 -26.40 33.64
N ASP A 486 -7.61 -25.91 34.86
CA ASP A 486 -8.39 -24.75 35.32
C ASP A 486 -7.97 -23.48 34.55
N LEU A 487 -8.82 -22.46 34.60
CA LEU A 487 -8.48 -21.10 34.19
C LEU A 487 -7.20 -20.64 34.89
N ASN A 488 -6.31 -20.01 34.13
CA ASN A 488 -5.01 -19.55 34.63
C ASN A 488 -4.84 -18.03 34.47
N PRO A 489 -5.66 -17.23 35.17
CA PRO A 489 -5.49 -15.79 35.15
C PRO A 489 -4.16 -15.41 35.81
N GLY A 490 -3.52 -14.37 35.29
CA GLY A 490 -2.28 -13.88 35.85
C GLY A 490 -2.42 -13.51 37.35
N PRO A 491 -1.31 -13.46 38.10
CA PRO A 491 -1.33 -13.23 39.55
C PRO A 491 -1.92 -11.87 39.96
N MET A 492 -2.03 -10.93 39.01
CA MET A 492 -2.63 -9.61 39.21
C MET A 492 -4.16 -9.60 39.01
N SER A 493 -4.74 -10.66 38.46
CA SER A 493 -6.18 -10.75 38.24
C SER A 493 -6.92 -10.97 39.56
N GLY A 494 -8.08 -10.32 39.70
CA GLY A 494 -8.99 -10.54 40.83
C GLY A 494 -9.53 -11.98 40.93
N TYR A 495 -9.31 -12.81 39.91
CA TYR A 495 -9.81 -14.18 39.84
C TYR A 495 -8.76 -15.26 40.10
N ALA A 496 -7.49 -14.92 40.32
CA ALA A 496 -6.41 -15.90 40.52
C ALA A 496 -6.65 -16.89 41.67
N GLY A 497 -7.48 -16.53 42.66
CA GLY A 497 -7.87 -17.42 43.76
C GLY A 497 -9.21 -18.16 43.57
N GLN A 498 -9.90 -17.96 42.46
CA GLN A 498 -11.28 -18.44 42.25
C GLN A 498 -11.41 -19.51 41.17
N THR A 499 -10.32 -19.81 40.45
CA THR A 499 -10.36 -20.66 39.25
C THR A 499 -10.44 -22.15 39.51
N GLY A 500 -10.33 -22.58 40.78
CA GLY A 500 -10.36 -23.99 41.13
C GLY A 500 -11.61 -24.71 40.61
N SER A 501 -11.40 -25.86 39.97
CA SER A 501 -12.47 -26.70 39.38
C SER A 501 -13.21 -26.09 38.19
N SER A 502 -12.61 -25.10 37.52
CA SER A 502 -13.13 -24.57 36.26
C SER A 502 -12.78 -25.45 35.06
N GLY A 503 -11.75 -26.30 35.17
CA GLY A 503 -11.46 -27.34 34.19
C GLY A 503 -12.54 -28.42 34.19
N GLY A 504 -12.83 -28.95 33.00
CA GLY A 504 -13.77 -30.06 32.84
C GLY A 504 -13.28 -31.30 33.59
N ILE A 505 -14.20 -32.00 34.23
CA ILE A 505 -13.89 -33.19 35.04
C ILE A 505 -13.72 -34.39 34.10
N GLY A 506 -12.64 -35.15 34.30
CA GLY A 506 -12.38 -36.37 33.55
C GLY A 506 -13.45 -37.43 33.80
N GLY A 507 -13.79 -38.18 32.75
CA GLY A 507 -14.69 -39.31 32.80
C GLY A 507 -14.24 -40.35 33.84
N PRO A 508 -15.15 -40.87 34.67
CA PRO A 508 -14.85 -41.91 35.63
C PRO A 508 -14.46 -43.22 34.92
N ILE A 509 -13.92 -44.13 35.72
CA ILE A 509 -13.65 -45.51 35.34
C ILE A 509 -14.83 -46.38 35.80
N TYR A 510 -15.38 -47.26 34.96
CA TYR A 510 -16.53 -48.08 35.36
C TYR A 510 -16.48 -49.54 34.90
N PRO A 511 -16.80 -50.54 35.76
CA PRO A 511 -17.38 -50.37 37.09
C PRO A 511 -16.35 -50.08 38.19
N LEU A 512 -16.58 -49.03 38.96
CA LEU A 512 -16.01 -48.89 40.30
C LEU A 512 -16.66 -49.98 41.18
N GLY A 513 -15.87 -50.95 41.64
CA GLY A 513 -16.31 -51.91 42.65
C GLY A 513 -16.56 -51.22 44.01
N ALA A 514 -16.79 -52.00 45.06
CA ALA A 514 -16.82 -51.48 46.43
C ALA A 514 -15.46 -50.91 46.88
N ASP A 515 -14.37 -51.32 46.21
CA ASP A 515 -13.04 -50.72 46.29
C ASP A 515 -12.77 -49.92 45.00
N PRO A 516 -12.59 -48.60 45.07
CA PRO A 516 -12.32 -47.78 43.89
C PRO A 516 -10.97 -48.09 43.23
N ASN A 517 -10.11 -48.87 43.88
CA ASN A 517 -8.77 -49.19 43.38
C ASN A 517 -8.71 -50.53 42.64
N VAL A 518 -9.81 -51.28 42.57
CA VAL A 518 -9.82 -52.63 41.99
C VAL A 518 -11.02 -52.83 41.07
N ILE A 519 -10.74 -53.24 39.83
CA ILE A 519 -11.76 -53.71 38.91
C ILE A 519 -11.95 -55.22 39.14
N ASP A 520 -13.11 -55.61 39.65
CA ASP A 520 -13.46 -57.01 39.90
C ASP A 520 -14.19 -57.62 38.68
N LYS A 521 -13.54 -58.57 38.00
CA LYS A 521 -14.12 -59.36 36.90
C LYS A 521 -15.40 -60.10 37.31
N ALA A 522 -15.59 -60.45 38.58
CA ALA A 522 -16.84 -61.04 39.05
C ALA A 522 -18.02 -60.05 38.98
N ASP A 523 -17.80 -58.76 39.24
CA ASP A 523 -18.86 -57.75 39.11
C ASP A 523 -19.17 -57.45 37.64
N ILE A 524 -18.12 -57.39 36.80
CA ILE A 524 -18.28 -57.30 35.35
C ILE A 524 -19.10 -58.51 34.83
N ASN A 525 -18.71 -59.74 35.18
CA ASN A 525 -19.40 -60.95 34.76
C ASN A 525 -20.85 -61.06 35.28
N ARG A 526 -21.13 -60.57 36.50
CA ARG A 526 -22.48 -60.51 37.05
C ARG A 526 -23.41 -59.61 36.24
N ARG A 527 -22.86 -58.53 35.66
CA ARG A 527 -23.63 -57.52 34.91
C ARG A 527 -23.71 -57.81 33.41
N LEU A 528 -22.81 -58.65 32.89
CA LEU A 528 -22.71 -59.06 31.48
C LEU A 528 -23.86 -59.93 30.91
N ASN A 529 -24.80 -60.41 31.75
CA ASN A 529 -25.94 -61.26 31.36
C ASN A 529 -25.60 -62.33 30.29
N ASN A 530 -24.40 -62.90 30.34
CA ASN A 530 -23.82 -63.87 29.40
C ASN A 530 -23.77 -63.48 27.90
N GLN A 531 -24.02 -62.23 27.49
CA GLN A 531 -24.01 -61.88 26.06
C GLN A 531 -23.23 -60.63 25.64
N ARG A 532 -23.25 -59.48 26.33
CA ARG A 532 -22.42 -58.26 26.05
C ARG A 532 -22.43 -57.29 27.23
N SER A 533 -21.40 -56.45 27.37
CA SER A 533 -21.44 -55.30 28.29
C SER A 533 -22.22 -54.16 27.67
N ASP A 534 -23.26 -53.71 28.38
CA ASP A 534 -24.05 -52.52 28.08
C ASP A 534 -23.74 -51.36 29.02
N GLN A 535 -22.65 -51.51 29.76
CA GLN A 535 -22.16 -50.52 30.69
C GLN A 535 -21.53 -49.38 29.89
N GLN A 536 -22.16 -48.22 29.98
CA GLN A 536 -21.69 -46.97 29.44
C GLN A 536 -21.32 -46.05 30.61
N ILE A 537 -20.37 -45.16 30.34
CA ILE A 537 -20.00 -44.08 31.25
C ILE A 537 -20.32 -42.75 30.60
N PRO A 538 -20.60 -41.70 31.39
CA PRO A 538 -20.61 -40.34 30.88
C PRO A 538 -19.26 -40.01 30.23
N GLY A 539 -19.30 -39.15 29.22
CA GLY A 539 -18.09 -38.54 28.68
C GLY A 539 -17.42 -37.62 29.71
N GLY A 540 -16.24 -37.11 29.39
CA GLY A 540 -15.66 -35.99 30.15
C GLY A 540 -16.58 -34.76 30.12
N SER A 541 -16.63 -33.99 31.20
CA SER A 541 -17.45 -32.77 31.24
C SER A 541 -16.76 -31.58 30.59
N GLY A 542 -17.52 -30.57 30.19
CA GLY A 542 -17.00 -29.38 29.52
C GLY A 542 -16.27 -28.44 30.46
N GLY A 543 -15.32 -27.67 29.94
CA GLY A 543 -14.65 -26.61 30.70
C GLY A 543 -15.59 -25.45 31.04
N GLY A 544 -15.46 -24.86 32.22
CA GLY A 544 -16.13 -23.62 32.64
C GLY A 544 -15.36 -22.35 32.26
N PHE A 545 -16.06 -21.22 32.17
CA PHE A 545 -15.45 -19.89 32.03
C PHE A 545 -16.18 -18.89 32.91
N PHE A 546 -17.03 -18.02 32.34
CA PHE A 546 -17.95 -17.18 33.11
C PHE A 546 -19.26 -17.92 33.43
N ALA A 547 -19.58 -18.93 32.61
CA ALA A 547 -20.64 -19.89 32.83
C ALA A 547 -20.03 -21.27 33.15
N PRO A 548 -20.77 -22.16 33.82
CA PRO A 548 -20.34 -23.54 33.94
C PRO A 548 -20.32 -24.24 32.58
N GLY A 549 -19.43 -25.22 32.42
CA GLY A 549 -19.46 -26.13 31.28
C GLY A 549 -20.69 -27.03 31.29
N GLY A 550 -20.96 -27.68 30.16
CA GLY A 550 -21.95 -28.74 30.05
C GLY A 550 -21.53 -29.99 30.81
N ASP A 551 -22.53 -30.74 31.26
CA ASP A 551 -22.30 -32.02 31.93
C ASP A 551 -21.92 -33.10 30.93
N GLY A 552 -21.03 -34.01 31.33
CA GLY A 552 -20.84 -35.27 30.61
C GLY A 552 -21.96 -36.23 31.00
N GLU A 553 -22.69 -36.79 30.04
CA GLU A 553 -23.87 -37.59 30.33
C GLU A 553 -24.05 -38.78 29.37
N ILE A 554 -25.02 -39.64 29.71
CA ILE A 554 -25.47 -40.73 28.87
C ILE A 554 -26.92 -40.44 28.49
N THR A 555 -27.17 -40.25 27.20
CA THR A 555 -28.48 -39.94 26.64
C THR A 555 -29.03 -41.10 25.82
N ASN A 556 -30.30 -40.99 25.42
CA ASN A 556 -30.94 -41.89 24.45
C ASN A 556 -30.91 -43.39 24.81
N ILE A 557 -31.03 -43.71 26.11
CA ILE A 557 -31.09 -45.09 26.61
C ILE A 557 -32.43 -45.74 26.22
N LEU A 558 -32.42 -46.58 25.18
CA LEU A 558 -33.56 -47.38 24.76
C LEU A 558 -33.32 -48.86 25.10
N ARG A 559 -33.76 -49.26 26.30
CA ARG A 559 -33.97 -50.68 26.67
C ARG A 559 -35.36 -50.87 27.27
N PRO A 560 -36.32 -51.49 26.55
CA PRO A 560 -37.63 -51.80 27.10
C PRO A 560 -37.52 -52.78 28.28
N GLY A 561 -37.71 -52.31 29.52
CA GLY A 561 -37.96 -53.15 30.70
C GLY A 561 -36.78 -53.54 31.60
N GLN A 562 -35.61 -52.88 31.52
CA GLN A 562 -34.50 -53.09 32.48
C GLN A 562 -34.30 -51.89 33.43
N PRO A 563 -33.88 -52.14 34.69
CA PRO A 563 -33.65 -51.07 35.68
C PRO A 563 -32.44 -50.19 35.34
N PRO A 564 -32.46 -48.89 35.73
CA PRO A 564 -31.45 -47.88 35.42
C PRO A 564 -30.07 -48.07 36.09
N ASP A 565 -29.89 -49.10 36.92
CA ASP A 565 -28.69 -49.38 37.74
C ASP A 565 -27.39 -49.67 36.94
N ARG A 566 -27.40 -49.45 35.61
CA ARG A 566 -26.30 -49.73 34.67
C ARG A 566 -25.61 -48.48 34.13
N TYR A 567 -26.04 -47.29 34.56
CA TYR A 567 -25.53 -45.99 34.12
C TYR A 567 -24.98 -45.22 35.32
N GLU A 568 -23.88 -44.52 35.13
CA GLU A 568 -23.39 -43.56 36.13
C GLU A 568 -24.13 -42.23 36.03
N ASP A 569 -24.12 -41.49 37.14
CA ASP A 569 -24.69 -40.15 37.19
C ASP A 569 -23.91 -39.20 36.25
N PRO A 570 -24.56 -38.16 35.70
CA PRO A 570 -23.88 -37.12 34.93
C PRO A 570 -22.70 -36.52 35.70
N ILE A 571 -21.62 -36.22 34.98
CA ILE A 571 -20.47 -35.50 35.53
C ILE A 571 -20.71 -34.02 35.34
N ALA A 572 -20.76 -33.29 36.46
CA ALA A 572 -20.90 -31.84 36.43
C ALA A 572 -19.80 -31.19 35.57
N GLY A 573 -20.19 -30.23 34.74
CA GLY A 573 -19.27 -29.33 34.04
C GLY A 573 -18.33 -28.58 34.99
N GLY A 574 -17.23 -28.08 34.44
CA GLY A 574 -16.33 -27.17 35.14
C GLY A 574 -17.08 -25.93 35.63
N THR A 575 -16.71 -25.41 36.79
CA THR A 575 -17.40 -24.27 37.42
C THR A 575 -17.18 -22.98 36.64
N GLY A 576 -18.21 -22.13 36.61
CA GLY A 576 -18.11 -20.77 36.06
C GLY A 576 -17.69 -19.75 37.11
N LEU A 577 -17.01 -18.69 36.66
CA LEU A 577 -16.63 -17.53 37.43
C LEU A 577 -17.63 -16.38 37.23
N ALA A 578 -18.11 -15.81 38.34
CA ALA A 578 -18.89 -14.60 38.27
C ALA A 578 -17.97 -13.39 38.10
N PHE A 579 -17.99 -12.76 36.92
CA PHE A 579 -17.18 -11.58 36.67
C PHE A 579 -17.81 -10.31 37.22
N ALA A 580 -17.08 -9.64 38.09
CA ALA A 580 -17.38 -8.29 38.57
C ALA A 580 -16.58 -7.25 37.78
N LEU A 581 -17.12 -6.04 37.70
CA LEU A 581 -16.40 -4.88 37.18
C LEU A 581 -15.04 -4.72 37.89
N PRO A 582 -13.99 -4.26 37.19
CA PRO A 582 -12.69 -4.02 37.80
C PRO A 582 -12.82 -3.04 38.98
N PRO A 583 -12.13 -3.29 40.10
CA PRO A 583 -11.95 -2.28 41.13
C PRO A 583 -11.28 -1.03 40.55
N VAL A 584 -11.58 0.14 41.13
CA VAL A 584 -10.96 1.40 40.70
C VAL A 584 -9.43 1.29 40.78
N GLY A 585 -8.76 1.62 39.68
CA GLY A 585 -7.29 1.57 39.57
C GLY A 585 -6.71 0.20 39.18
N VAL A 586 -7.55 -0.80 38.90
CA VAL A 586 -7.13 -2.09 38.33
C VAL A 586 -7.44 -2.09 36.84
N SER A 587 -6.45 -2.40 36.02
CA SER A 587 -6.62 -2.49 34.56
C SER A 587 -7.56 -3.63 34.18
N SER A 588 -8.45 -3.38 33.21
CA SER A 588 -9.26 -4.43 32.60
C SER A 588 -8.43 -5.52 31.94
N PHE A 589 -7.22 -5.21 31.46
CA PHE A 589 -6.30 -6.22 30.94
C PHE A 589 -5.81 -7.15 32.05
N ASP A 590 -5.37 -6.60 33.19
CA ASP A 590 -4.92 -7.44 34.31
C ASP A 590 -6.08 -8.23 34.94
N HIS A 591 -7.29 -7.67 34.91
CA HIS A 591 -8.46 -8.27 35.54
C HIS A 591 -9.09 -9.38 34.69
N PHE A 592 -9.27 -9.16 33.37
CA PHE A 592 -10.03 -10.06 32.50
C PHE A 592 -9.21 -10.81 31.44
N LEU A 593 -7.99 -10.40 31.09
CA LEU A 593 -7.28 -10.97 29.95
C LEU A 593 -6.59 -12.31 30.30
N PHE A 594 -7.35 -13.41 30.18
CA PHE A 594 -6.86 -14.78 30.32
C PHE A 594 -7.72 -15.76 29.50
N GLY A 595 -7.13 -16.89 29.12
CA GLY A 595 -7.77 -17.88 28.28
C GLY A 595 -8.70 -18.82 29.07
N GLY A 596 -9.47 -19.61 28.33
CA GLY A 596 -10.42 -20.59 28.82
C GLY A 596 -9.79 -21.82 29.46
N SER A 597 -10.62 -22.63 30.11
CA SER A 597 -10.23 -23.88 30.74
C SER A 597 -10.36 -25.05 29.75
N GLY A 598 -9.63 -26.13 30.01
CA GLY A 598 -9.72 -27.35 29.21
C GLY A 598 -10.95 -28.19 29.54
N GLY A 599 -11.46 -28.92 28.56
CA GLY A 599 -12.49 -29.95 28.77
C GLY A 599 -11.91 -31.23 29.40
N GLY A 600 -12.72 -32.01 30.11
CA GLY A 600 -12.30 -33.26 30.75
C GLY A 600 -12.03 -34.37 29.74
N GLY A 601 -11.06 -35.25 30.03
CA GLY A 601 -10.81 -36.44 29.20
C GLY A 601 -11.92 -37.49 29.32
N GLY A 602 -12.06 -38.36 28.32
CA GLY A 602 -12.99 -39.48 28.37
C GLY A 602 -12.51 -40.62 29.27
N GLY A 603 -13.44 -41.24 30.00
CA GLY A 603 -13.15 -42.38 30.87
C GLY A 603 -12.97 -43.70 30.09
N ALA A 604 -12.52 -44.74 30.80
CA ALA A 604 -12.30 -46.05 30.19
C ALA A 604 -13.59 -46.85 30.34
N CYS A 605 -14.10 -47.43 29.26
CA CYS A 605 -15.37 -48.14 29.29
C CYS A 605 -15.27 -49.56 28.72
N PRO A 606 -16.01 -50.54 29.28
CA PRO A 606 -16.04 -51.91 28.78
C PRO A 606 -17.13 -52.13 27.73
N VAL A 607 -17.64 -51.08 27.07
CA VAL A 607 -18.83 -51.17 26.20
C VAL A 607 -18.60 -52.14 25.02
N LEU A 608 -19.60 -52.98 24.73
CA LEU A 608 -19.57 -54.01 23.67
C LEU A 608 -18.47 -55.08 23.80
N VAL A 609 -17.91 -55.30 25.00
CA VAL A 609 -17.06 -56.48 25.25
C VAL A 609 -17.91 -57.75 25.09
N ASP A 610 -17.66 -58.50 24.00
CA ASP A 610 -18.39 -59.72 23.63
C ASP A 610 -17.78 -60.96 24.33
N PRO A 611 -18.56 -61.67 25.17
CA PRO A 611 -18.15 -62.86 25.88
C PRO A 611 -18.00 -64.11 24.99
N VAL A 612 -18.52 -64.09 23.75
CA VAL A 612 -18.45 -65.24 22.84
C VAL A 612 -17.04 -65.46 22.29
N PHE A 613 -16.16 -64.45 22.38
CA PHE A 613 -14.75 -64.58 22.02
C PHE A 613 -13.87 -64.78 23.27
N PRO A 614 -13.48 -66.03 23.61
CA PRO A 614 -12.73 -66.35 24.84
C PRO A 614 -11.34 -65.72 24.94
N VAL A 615 -10.86 -65.06 23.88
CA VAL A 615 -9.60 -64.30 23.83
C VAL A 615 -9.78 -62.78 23.99
N SER A 616 -11.01 -62.29 24.14
CA SER A 616 -11.34 -60.84 24.12
C SER A 616 -11.92 -60.30 25.43
N PHE A 617 -12.16 -61.17 26.41
CA PHE A 617 -12.53 -60.75 27.76
C PHE A 617 -11.35 -60.04 28.40
N GLY A 618 -11.42 -58.72 28.46
CA GLY A 618 -10.45 -57.94 29.21
C GLY A 618 -10.00 -56.65 28.57
N HIS A 619 -10.53 -56.27 27.42
CA HIS A 619 -10.12 -55.03 26.76
C HIS A 619 -11.18 -53.96 26.90
N TRP A 620 -10.89 -53.00 27.78
CA TRP A 620 -11.64 -51.76 27.85
C TRP A 620 -11.18 -50.84 26.72
N THR A 621 -12.04 -49.92 26.31
CA THR A 621 -11.66 -48.88 25.37
C THR A 621 -10.96 -47.77 26.13
N ASN A 622 -9.92 -47.20 25.53
CA ASN A 622 -9.34 -45.94 25.97
C ASN A 622 -10.36 -44.80 25.79
N GLY A 623 -10.20 -43.70 26.52
CA GLY A 623 -11.00 -42.49 26.31
C GLY A 623 -10.39 -41.50 25.32
N CYS A 624 -11.24 -40.62 24.77
CA CYS A 624 -10.81 -39.47 23.98
C CYS A 624 -10.14 -38.40 24.87
N GLY A 625 -9.30 -37.55 24.29
CA GLY A 625 -8.89 -36.32 24.94
C GLY A 625 -10.02 -35.29 24.98
N GLY A 626 -10.04 -34.46 26.03
CA GLY A 626 -10.85 -33.24 26.07
C GLY A 626 -10.25 -32.14 25.20
N GLY A 627 -11.08 -31.19 24.76
CA GLY A 627 -10.63 -30.02 23.99
C GLY A 627 -9.89 -29.00 24.85
N GLY A 628 -8.96 -28.25 24.26
CA GLY A 628 -8.25 -27.16 24.94
C GLY A 628 -9.11 -25.90 25.06
N GLY A 629 -8.85 -25.07 26.08
CA GLY A 629 -9.56 -23.80 26.22
C GLY A 629 -9.17 -22.78 25.13
N GLY A 630 -10.09 -21.88 24.78
CA GLY A 630 -9.84 -20.78 23.85
C GLY A 630 -8.94 -19.70 24.48
N GLY A 631 -8.04 -19.11 23.71
CA GLY A 631 -7.06 -18.14 24.19
C GLY A 631 -7.62 -16.74 24.43
N ALA A 632 -6.77 -15.84 24.92
CA ALA A 632 -7.13 -14.44 25.12
C ALA A 632 -6.41 -13.52 24.14
N VAL A 633 -7.03 -12.39 23.77
CA VAL A 633 -6.40 -11.33 22.98
C VAL A 633 -6.86 -9.96 23.46
N GLY A 634 -5.90 -9.05 23.62
CA GLY A 634 -6.12 -7.70 24.11
C GLY A 634 -5.71 -6.61 23.12
N PHE A 635 -6.57 -5.60 22.90
CA PHE A 635 -6.25 -4.42 22.09
C PHE A 635 -6.42 -3.11 22.86
N ARG A 636 -5.39 -2.29 22.90
CA ARG A 636 -5.45 -0.93 23.46
C ARG A 636 -5.20 0.08 22.34
N VAL A 637 -6.25 0.74 21.88
CA VAL A 637 -6.26 1.53 20.65
C VAL A 637 -6.50 3.00 20.96
N GLY A 638 -5.60 3.88 20.55
CA GLY A 638 -5.73 5.31 20.80
C GLY A 638 -6.87 5.96 20.01
N ARG A 639 -7.16 5.44 18.81
CA ARG A 639 -8.22 5.92 17.93
C ARG A 639 -9.29 4.87 17.70
N ASN A 640 -9.59 4.59 16.44
CA ASN A 640 -10.70 3.75 16.06
C ASN A 640 -10.24 2.30 15.94
N MET A 641 -11.12 1.38 16.31
CA MET A 641 -10.95 -0.04 16.04
C MET A 641 -12.13 -0.52 15.21
N THR A 642 -11.82 -1.12 14.05
CA THR A 642 -12.82 -1.61 13.11
C THR A 642 -12.60 -3.09 12.85
N ILE A 643 -13.64 -3.90 13.08
CA ILE A 643 -13.74 -5.28 12.60
C ILE A 643 -14.71 -5.25 11.43
N THR A 644 -14.20 -5.36 10.21
CA THR A 644 -15.02 -5.23 8.99
C THR A 644 -15.94 -6.44 8.82
N SER A 645 -16.82 -6.43 7.81
CA SER A 645 -17.72 -7.57 7.52
C SER A 645 -17.00 -8.88 7.19
N ASN A 646 -15.74 -8.83 6.74
CA ASN A 646 -14.92 -10.04 6.52
C ASN A 646 -14.05 -10.37 7.74
N GLY A 647 -13.88 -9.40 8.64
CA GLY A 647 -13.10 -9.50 9.85
C GLY A 647 -13.65 -10.54 10.82
N THR A 648 -12.78 -11.38 11.36
CA THR A 648 -13.12 -12.33 12.43
C THR A 648 -12.06 -12.33 13.53
N ILE A 649 -12.50 -12.29 14.78
CA ILE A 649 -11.67 -12.61 15.94
C ILE A 649 -12.20 -13.93 16.52
N SER A 650 -11.40 -14.99 16.47
CA SER A 650 -11.78 -16.34 16.93
C SER A 650 -10.97 -16.74 18.15
N LEU A 651 -11.66 -16.97 19.27
CA LEU A 651 -11.09 -17.40 20.55
C LEU A 651 -11.87 -18.61 21.07
N ARG A 652 -12.16 -19.56 20.18
CA ARG A 652 -13.03 -20.71 20.45
C ARG A 652 -12.34 -21.72 21.35
N GLY A 653 -13.12 -22.42 22.17
CA GLY A 653 -12.67 -23.69 22.74
C GLY A 653 -12.49 -24.78 21.67
N GLY A 654 -11.56 -25.70 21.93
CA GLY A 654 -11.38 -26.90 21.12
C GLY A 654 -12.47 -27.93 21.37
N ASP A 655 -12.83 -28.68 20.33
CA ASP A 655 -13.84 -29.73 20.41
C ASP A 655 -13.23 -31.04 20.94
N SER A 656 -14.06 -31.93 21.46
CA SER A 656 -13.67 -33.34 21.62
C SER A 656 -14.21 -34.16 20.43
N PRO A 657 -13.42 -35.11 19.91
CA PRO A 657 -13.78 -35.82 18.69
C PRO A 657 -14.98 -36.76 18.88
N ASP A 658 -15.87 -36.75 17.89
CA ASP A 658 -16.95 -37.73 17.76
C ASP A 658 -16.42 -39.12 17.40
N ASN A 659 -16.96 -40.15 18.04
CA ASN A 659 -16.75 -41.54 17.69
C ASN A 659 -17.98 -42.12 16.98
N ALA A 660 -18.14 -41.75 15.70
CA ALA A 660 -19.24 -42.19 14.85
C ALA A 660 -19.03 -43.60 14.24
N SER A 661 -18.45 -44.54 14.98
CA SER A 661 -18.33 -45.91 14.47
C SER A 661 -19.69 -46.60 14.42
N THR A 662 -20.19 -46.87 13.21
CA THR A 662 -21.36 -47.72 12.98
C THR A 662 -21.07 -49.22 13.09
N ASN A 663 -19.80 -49.60 13.27
CA ASN A 663 -19.39 -50.99 13.37
C ASN A 663 -19.41 -51.44 14.83
N VAL A 664 -20.34 -52.35 15.16
CA VAL A 664 -20.50 -52.98 16.48
C VAL A 664 -19.22 -53.71 16.94
N PHE A 665 -18.27 -54.00 16.03
CA PHE A 665 -16.99 -54.62 16.36
C PHE A 665 -15.84 -53.61 16.58
N VAL A 666 -16.04 -52.34 16.25
CA VAL A 666 -15.05 -51.28 16.53
C VAL A 666 -15.37 -50.70 17.89
N ARG A 667 -14.48 -51.03 18.82
CA ARG A 667 -14.43 -50.55 20.20
C ARG A 667 -14.46 -49.02 20.21
N GLY A 668 -15.54 -48.44 20.74
CA GLY A 668 -15.69 -46.99 20.81
C GLY A 668 -15.21 -46.41 22.14
N SER A 669 -14.28 -45.45 22.07
CA SER A 669 -13.81 -44.64 23.18
C SER A 669 -14.91 -43.79 23.79
N SER A 670 -14.90 -43.61 25.12
CA SER A 670 -15.75 -42.59 25.76
C SER A 670 -15.30 -41.20 25.31
N PRO A 671 -16.22 -40.31 24.91
CA PRO A 671 -15.88 -38.97 24.47
C PRO A 671 -15.32 -38.11 25.62
N GLY A 672 -14.52 -37.11 25.27
CA GLY A 672 -14.11 -36.05 26.20
C GLY A 672 -15.07 -34.86 26.12
N GLY A 673 -14.90 -33.91 27.03
CA GLY A 673 -15.62 -32.64 27.01
C GLY A 673 -14.92 -31.60 26.13
N GLY A 674 -15.67 -30.59 25.69
CA GLY A 674 -15.14 -29.43 24.97
C GLY A 674 -14.47 -28.44 25.92
N GLY A 675 -13.46 -27.72 25.42
CA GLY A 675 -12.81 -26.63 26.15
C GLY A 675 -13.69 -25.37 26.16
N SER A 676 -13.58 -24.52 27.18
CA SER A 676 -14.34 -23.27 27.19
C SER A 676 -13.77 -22.21 26.23
N GLY A 677 -14.59 -21.25 25.83
CA GLY A 677 -14.17 -20.11 25.01
C GLY A 677 -13.22 -19.17 25.76
N GLY A 678 -12.53 -18.31 25.01
CA GLY A 678 -11.50 -17.41 25.49
C GLY A 678 -11.98 -16.00 25.85
N CYS A 679 -11.06 -15.03 25.88
CA CYS A 679 -11.37 -13.67 26.30
C CYS A 679 -10.89 -12.59 25.32
N PHE A 680 -11.78 -11.67 24.95
CA PHE A 680 -11.46 -10.48 24.19
C PHE A 680 -11.60 -9.22 25.05
N VAL A 681 -10.51 -8.44 25.18
CA VAL A 681 -10.51 -7.17 25.90
C VAL A 681 -10.05 -6.05 24.98
N ALA A 682 -10.87 -5.00 24.83
CA ALA A 682 -10.54 -3.83 24.02
C ALA A 682 -10.72 -2.53 24.81
N GLN A 683 -9.72 -1.67 24.77
CA GLN A 683 -9.81 -0.27 25.21
C GLN A 683 -9.61 0.63 23.99
N VAL A 684 -10.60 1.44 23.64
CA VAL A 684 -10.63 2.19 22.37
C VAL A 684 -10.92 3.66 22.65
N GLY A 685 -9.90 4.51 22.49
CA GLY A 685 -9.98 5.95 22.74
C GLY A 685 -10.90 6.69 21.78
N GLY A 686 -11.13 6.14 20.58
CA GLY A 686 -12.09 6.60 19.58
C GLY A 686 -13.34 5.71 19.52
N VAL A 687 -13.75 5.38 18.30
CA VAL A 687 -14.96 4.58 18.01
C VAL A 687 -14.58 3.12 17.81
N PHE A 688 -15.33 2.21 18.43
CA PHE A 688 -15.30 0.78 18.12
C PHE A 688 -16.44 0.45 17.14
N LEU A 689 -16.08 -0.08 15.97
CA LEU A 689 -17.00 -0.49 14.92
C LEU A 689 -16.83 -1.98 14.66
N GLN A 690 -17.93 -2.73 14.76
CA GLN A 690 -17.92 -4.16 14.51
C GLN A 690 -19.04 -4.55 13.54
N ASP A 691 -18.65 -4.76 12.29
CA ASP A 691 -19.49 -5.35 11.26
C ASP A 691 -19.24 -6.87 11.13
N GLY A 692 -18.06 -7.32 11.55
CA GLY A 692 -17.64 -8.72 11.56
C GLY A 692 -18.02 -9.48 12.83
N THR A 693 -17.33 -10.60 13.05
CA THR A 693 -17.66 -11.54 14.13
C THR A 693 -16.55 -11.61 15.18
N ILE A 694 -16.96 -11.67 16.46
CA ILE A 694 -16.11 -12.12 17.56
C ILE A 694 -16.67 -13.47 18.03
N ASP A 695 -15.93 -14.56 17.86
CA ASP A 695 -16.34 -15.90 18.26
C ASP A 695 -15.66 -16.31 19.56
N LEU A 696 -16.48 -16.43 20.61
CA LEU A 696 -16.08 -16.85 21.96
C LEU A 696 -16.79 -18.14 22.36
N SER A 697 -17.28 -18.93 21.40
CA SER A 697 -17.97 -20.17 21.72
C SER A 697 -17.05 -21.17 22.43
N GLY A 698 -17.62 -21.95 23.36
CA GLY A 698 -16.97 -23.15 23.85
C GLY A 698 -16.93 -24.22 22.76
N GLY A 699 -15.97 -25.12 22.87
CA GLY A 699 -15.90 -26.28 21.99
C GLY A 699 -17.01 -27.28 22.32
N LEU A 700 -17.39 -28.08 21.33
CA LEU A 700 -18.38 -29.13 21.48
C LEU A 700 -17.79 -30.33 22.23
N GLY A 701 -18.59 -30.92 23.10
CA GLY A 701 -18.31 -32.24 23.66
C GLY A 701 -18.40 -33.30 22.57
N GLY A 702 -17.61 -34.37 22.70
CA GLY A 702 -17.64 -35.47 21.74
C GLY A 702 -18.87 -36.34 21.98
N SER A 703 -19.27 -37.11 20.97
CA SER A 703 -20.34 -38.10 21.10
C SER A 703 -19.88 -39.50 20.73
N HIS A 704 -20.45 -40.52 21.37
CA HIS A 704 -20.29 -41.91 21.01
C HIS A 704 -21.64 -42.63 21.12
N THR A 705 -22.22 -42.99 19.98
CA THR A 705 -23.46 -43.75 19.92
C THR A 705 -23.17 -45.24 19.81
N VAL A 706 -23.71 -46.03 20.74
CA VAL A 706 -23.72 -47.49 20.66
C VAL A 706 -25.12 -47.95 20.27
N ALA A 707 -25.23 -48.62 19.12
CA ALA A 707 -26.46 -49.23 18.65
C ALA A 707 -26.24 -50.73 18.37
N ASP A 708 -26.94 -51.58 19.11
CA ASP A 708 -26.98 -53.03 18.92
C ASP A 708 -28.43 -53.54 18.99
N SER A 709 -28.66 -54.78 18.56
CA SER A 709 -29.95 -55.48 18.53
C SER A 709 -30.59 -55.64 19.93
N GLY A 710 -31.18 -54.55 20.45
CA GLY A 710 -31.83 -54.46 21.76
C GLY A 710 -31.26 -53.39 22.69
N PHE A 711 -30.28 -52.60 22.25
CA PHE A 711 -29.72 -51.49 23.02
C PHE A 711 -29.34 -50.31 22.12
N THR A 712 -29.80 -49.14 22.50
CA THR A 712 -29.25 -47.87 22.01
C THR A 712 -28.94 -47.02 23.22
N GLY A 713 -27.75 -46.42 23.24
CA GLY A 713 -27.32 -45.47 24.24
C GLY A 713 -26.21 -44.60 23.68
N GLU A 714 -26.23 -43.32 24.01
CA GLU A 714 -25.30 -42.33 23.51
C GLU A 714 -24.53 -41.75 24.69
N CYS A 715 -23.22 -41.92 24.68
CA CYS A 715 -22.32 -41.22 25.59
C CYS A 715 -22.00 -39.87 24.97
N VAL A 716 -22.17 -38.79 25.73
CA VAL A 716 -21.84 -37.43 25.28
C VAL A 716 -20.92 -36.79 26.31
N GLY A 717 -19.88 -36.13 25.81
CA GLY A 717 -19.08 -35.21 26.59
C GLY A 717 -19.83 -33.89 26.74
N GLY A 718 -19.50 -33.15 27.79
CA GLY A 718 -20.08 -31.83 28.01
C GLY A 718 -19.49 -30.77 27.08
N ASP A 719 -20.33 -29.88 26.57
CA ASP A 719 -19.88 -28.71 25.81
C ASP A 719 -19.12 -27.72 26.70
N GLY A 720 -18.11 -27.07 26.15
CA GLY A 720 -17.40 -25.99 26.84
C GLY A 720 -18.30 -24.77 27.06
N ALA A 721 -18.08 -24.07 28.17
CA ALA A 721 -18.73 -22.80 28.42
C ALA A 721 -18.27 -21.74 27.41
N PRO A 722 -19.13 -20.76 27.06
CA PRO A 722 -18.69 -19.61 26.28
C PRO A 722 -17.70 -18.72 27.05
N GLY A 723 -16.88 -18.00 26.30
CA GLY A 723 -15.87 -17.05 26.78
C GLY A 723 -16.43 -15.67 27.12
N TYR A 724 -15.55 -14.67 27.27
CA TYR A 724 -15.94 -13.33 27.72
C TYR A 724 -15.43 -12.19 26.84
N VAL A 725 -16.18 -11.09 26.84
CA VAL A 725 -15.87 -9.88 26.09
C VAL A 725 -15.92 -8.65 27.01
N ARG A 726 -14.92 -7.75 26.89
CA ARG A 726 -14.90 -6.44 27.55
C ARG A 726 -14.50 -5.35 26.57
N LEU A 727 -15.36 -4.36 26.38
CA LEU A 727 -15.09 -3.17 25.58
C LEU A 727 -15.14 -1.91 26.45
N GLU A 728 -14.08 -1.13 26.44
CA GLU A 728 -14.05 0.18 27.09
C GLU A 728 -13.79 1.27 26.07
N SER A 729 -14.72 2.22 25.95
CA SER A 729 -14.61 3.33 25.01
C SER A 729 -15.47 4.50 25.50
N PRO A 730 -15.11 5.76 25.19
CA PRO A 730 -15.91 6.93 25.56
C PRO A 730 -17.36 6.88 25.09
N SER A 731 -17.64 6.15 24.00
CA SER A 731 -18.97 5.99 23.41
C SER A 731 -19.43 4.53 23.35
N ALA A 732 -18.84 3.64 24.17
CA ALA A 732 -19.21 2.22 24.18
C ALA A 732 -20.70 2.04 24.49
N THR A 733 -21.38 1.27 23.66
CA THR A 733 -22.73 0.77 23.90
C THR A 733 -22.75 -0.74 23.64
N THR A 734 -23.73 -1.46 24.17
CA THR A 734 -23.82 -2.91 23.93
C THR A 734 -24.04 -3.22 22.45
N ALA A 735 -24.69 -2.31 21.72
CA ALA A 735 -24.86 -2.40 20.28
C ALA A 735 -23.53 -2.29 19.50
N ALA A 736 -22.50 -1.67 20.07
CA ALA A 736 -21.18 -1.58 19.43
C ALA A 736 -20.46 -2.94 19.33
N LEU A 737 -20.81 -3.91 20.19
CA LEU A 737 -20.26 -5.27 20.18
C LEU A 737 -20.88 -6.19 19.12
N GLY A 738 -21.73 -5.66 18.22
CA GLY A 738 -22.21 -6.36 17.02
C GLY A 738 -22.61 -7.82 17.26
N THR A 739 -22.03 -8.72 16.47
CA THR A 739 -22.23 -10.17 16.61
C THR A 739 -21.11 -10.79 17.44
N VAL A 740 -21.42 -11.17 18.68
CA VAL A 740 -20.57 -12.03 19.51
C VAL A 740 -21.17 -13.44 19.54
N VAL A 741 -20.44 -14.44 19.07
CA VAL A 741 -20.88 -15.84 19.08
C VAL A 741 -20.50 -16.46 20.44
N GLY A 742 -21.42 -17.25 21.01
CA GLY A 742 -21.26 -17.87 22.33
C GLY A 742 -21.76 -17.02 23.50
N LEU A 743 -21.80 -15.69 23.37
CA LEU A 743 -22.21 -14.78 24.43
C LEU A 743 -23.20 -13.72 23.92
N SER A 744 -24.21 -13.39 24.71
CA SER A 744 -25.05 -12.20 24.48
C SER A 744 -24.51 -11.03 25.31
N PRO A 745 -23.89 -10.00 24.71
CA PRO A 745 -23.30 -8.90 25.48
C PRO A 745 -24.33 -8.14 26.33
N THR A 746 -23.93 -7.80 27.55
CA THR A 746 -24.72 -7.04 28.53
C THR A 746 -24.01 -5.73 28.90
N ALA A 747 -24.64 -4.93 29.77
CA ALA A 747 -24.04 -3.68 30.24
C ALA A 747 -22.70 -3.87 30.99
N ASP A 748 -22.47 -5.04 31.60
CA ASP A 748 -21.22 -5.34 32.32
C ASP A 748 -20.04 -5.60 31.35
N ASN A 749 -20.34 -5.93 30.09
CA ASN A 749 -19.33 -6.12 29.05
C ASN A 749 -18.82 -4.80 28.46
N ILE A 750 -19.44 -3.67 28.81
CA ILE A 750 -19.04 -2.34 28.31
C ILE A 750 -18.68 -1.40 29.47
N GLY A 751 -17.82 -0.42 29.21
CA GLY A 751 -17.49 0.60 30.21
C GLY A 751 -16.78 1.81 29.64
N ALA A 752 -16.55 2.80 30.50
CA ALA A 752 -15.59 3.86 30.23
C ALA A 752 -14.17 3.34 30.45
N ILE A 753 -13.22 3.88 29.70
CA ILE A 753 -11.79 3.62 29.91
C ILE A 753 -11.40 4.13 31.28
N GLN A 754 -10.85 3.25 32.12
CA GLN A 754 -10.30 3.61 33.44
C GLN A 754 -8.78 3.69 33.45
N ASP A 755 -8.12 3.05 32.47
CA ASP A 755 -6.68 3.06 32.33
C ASP A 755 -6.18 4.34 31.65
N ALA A 756 -4.92 4.67 31.91
CA ALA A 756 -4.19 5.69 31.19
C ALA A 756 -2.82 5.13 30.80
N ASP A 757 -2.43 5.36 29.55
CA ASP A 757 -1.04 5.15 29.16
C ASP A 757 -0.16 6.30 29.64
N THR A 758 1.14 6.06 29.70
CA THR A 758 2.11 7.10 30.09
C THR A 758 2.75 7.80 28.91
N ARG A 759 2.59 7.28 27.69
CA ARG A 759 3.19 7.87 26.49
C ARG A 759 2.17 7.96 25.37
N PHE A 760 2.16 9.10 24.68
CA PHE A 760 1.24 9.39 23.59
C PHE A 760 1.97 10.01 22.43
N VAL A 761 1.60 9.66 21.21
CA VAL A 761 2.22 10.19 20.00
C VAL A 761 1.23 11.00 19.17
N ALA A 762 1.73 12.06 18.55
CA ALA A 762 1.04 12.87 17.57
C ALA A 762 1.95 13.06 16.36
N ARG A 763 1.49 12.62 15.18
CA ARG A 763 2.14 12.92 13.91
C ARG A 763 1.27 13.88 13.12
N SER A 764 1.89 14.87 12.49
CA SER A 764 1.21 15.73 11.55
C SER A 764 1.17 15.10 10.14
N THR A 765 0.22 15.53 9.32
CA THR A 765 0.36 15.42 7.87
C THR A 765 1.44 16.40 7.38
N TRP A 766 1.71 16.41 6.09
CA TRP A 766 2.68 17.34 5.50
C TRP A 766 2.17 18.78 5.51
N TYR A 767 3.10 19.71 5.71
CA TYR A 767 2.97 21.16 5.54
C TYR A 767 3.82 21.58 4.35
N PRO A 768 3.26 22.28 3.35
CA PRO A 768 4.04 22.85 2.29
C PRO A 768 4.72 24.13 2.78
N LEU A 769 5.95 24.36 2.35
CA LEU A 769 6.67 25.62 2.58
C LEU A 769 6.38 26.66 1.49
N ASN A 770 5.47 26.36 0.56
CA ASN A 770 5.04 27.23 -0.54
C ASN A 770 6.20 27.88 -1.32
N ALA A 771 7.33 27.17 -1.42
CA ALA A 771 8.53 27.62 -2.09
C ALA A 771 8.88 26.65 -3.22
N ILE A 772 9.18 27.20 -4.40
CA ILE A 772 9.54 26.42 -5.59
C ILE A 772 10.91 25.78 -5.42
N LEU A 773 11.84 26.56 -4.89
CA LEU A 773 13.11 26.07 -4.41
C LEU A 773 12.94 25.83 -2.92
N THR A 774 13.54 24.76 -2.43
CA THR A 774 13.66 24.50 -1.01
C THR A 774 14.11 25.73 -0.28
N PRO A 775 13.42 26.16 0.79
CA PRO A 775 13.85 27.30 1.58
C PRO A 775 14.97 26.93 2.54
N ARG A 776 15.68 27.93 3.06
CA ARG A 776 16.61 27.70 4.16
C ARG A 776 15.82 27.69 5.46
N LEU A 777 15.72 26.52 6.11
CA LEU A 777 15.10 26.43 7.42
C LEU A 777 15.98 27.13 8.45
N LEU A 778 15.37 27.95 9.31
CA LEU A 778 16.07 28.77 10.28
C LEU A 778 16.00 28.17 11.68
N ARG A 779 14.78 27.91 12.15
CA ARG A 779 14.48 27.32 13.46
C ARG A 779 13.00 26.91 13.57
N PHE A 780 12.68 26.16 14.62
CA PHE A 780 11.32 26.00 15.12
C PHE A 780 11.15 26.64 16.51
N GLU A 781 9.91 26.96 16.86
CA GLU A 781 9.49 27.35 18.21
C GLU A 781 8.24 26.55 18.59
N LEU A 782 8.35 25.72 19.62
CA LEU A 782 7.28 24.88 20.16
C LEU A 782 6.88 25.43 21.53
N THR A 783 5.71 26.07 21.60
CA THR A 783 5.15 26.61 22.85
C THR A 783 4.36 25.53 23.57
N VAL A 784 4.77 25.24 24.80
CA VAL A 784 4.24 24.15 25.62
C VAL A 784 3.89 24.65 27.00
N ARG A 785 2.68 24.32 27.45
CA ARG A 785 2.26 24.47 28.84
C ARG A 785 2.51 23.17 29.61
N ILE A 786 3.29 23.26 30.68
CA ILE A 786 3.63 22.15 31.58
C ILE A 786 3.19 22.56 32.99
N GLY A 787 2.10 21.97 33.46
CA GLY A 787 1.37 22.46 34.63
C GLY A 787 0.92 23.92 34.44
N THR A 788 1.46 24.82 35.27
CA THR A 788 1.17 26.27 35.20
C THR A 788 2.17 27.07 34.37
N ASP A 789 3.29 26.46 33.97
CA ASP A 789 4.38 27.15 33.31
C ASP A 789 4.27 27.01 31.79
N THR A 790 4.54 28.09 31.05
CA THR A 790 4.68 28.06 29.59
C THR A 790 6.15 28.10 29.22
N ILE A 791 6.61 27.09 28.50
CA ILE A 791 7.99 26.92 28.02
C ILE A 791 7.98 26.97 26.50
N VAL A 792 8.96 27.67 25.92
CA VAL A 792 9.21 27.63 24.47
C VAL A 792 10.45 26.79 24.22
N TYR A 793 10.27 25.67 23.53
CA TYR A 793 11.38 24.88 23.00
C TYR A 793 11.76 25.38 21.61
N THR A 794 13.04 25.47 21.33
CA THR A 794 13.56 25.98 20.06
C THR A 794 14.94 25.40 19.77
N ASP A 795 15.27 25.24 18.50
CA ASP A 795 16.61 24.92 18.01
C ASP A 795 17.37 26.16 17.51
N ASP A 796 16.92 27.37 17.87
CA ASP A 796 17.67 28.59 17.56
C ASP A 796 19.11 28.49 18.05
N ALA A 797 20.07 28.64 17.13
CA ALA A 797 21.49 28.50 17.42
C ALA A 797 22.01 29.51 18.46
N GLU A 798 21.33 30.66 18.63
CA GLU A 798 21.72 31.67 19.62
C GLU A 798 21.28 31.31 21.05
N SER A 799 20.20 30.54 21.20
CA SER A 799 19.63 30.17 22.50
C SER A 799 18.85 28.84 22.43
N PRO A 800 19.53 27.71 22.19
CA PRO A 800 18.87 26.43 21.99
C PRO A 800 18.22 25.94 23.29
N ASN A 801 16.96 25.49 23.19
CA ASN A 801 16.21 24.83 24.23
C ASN A 801 15.44 23.66 23.61
N LEU A 802 16.10 22.53 23.38
CA LEU A 802 15.47 21.38 22.70
C LEU A 802 14.60 20.57 23.67
N PRO A 803 13.45 20.03 23.21
CA PRO A 803 12.58 19.23 24.06
C PRO A 803 13.11 17.81 24.30
N ASN A 804 14.17 17.34 23.64
CA ASN A 804 14.53 15.91 23.62
C ASN A 804 15.55 15.49 24.70
N GLY A 805 15.69 16.29 25.76
CA GLY A 805 16.59 16.00 26.87
C GLY A 805 16.08 14.89 27.79
N ALA A 806 16.99 14.19 28.48
CA ALA A 806 16.61 13.23 29.51
C ALA A 806 15.77 13.91 30.60
N GLY A 807 14.60 13.33 30.91
CA GLY A 807 13.65 13.89 31.88
C GLY A 807 12.73 14.98 31.31
N SER A 808 12.74 15.22 30.00
CA SER A 808 11.73 16.04 29.35
C SER A 808 10.42 15.26 29.18
N PRO A 809 9.25 15.88 29.42
CA PRO A 809 7.96 15.25 29.16
C PRO A 809 7.58 15.26 27.66
N ILE A 810 8.43 15.79 26.78
CA ILE A 810 8.17 15.89 25.34
C ILE A 810 9.34 15.32 24.57
N THR A 811 9.07 14.62 23.47
CA THR A 811 10.02 14.40 22.38
C THR A 811 9.45 15.02 21.11
N PHE A 812 10.19 15.88 20.41
CA PHE A 812 9.80 16.52 19.16
C PHE A 812 10.77 16.15 18.05
N LYS A 813 10.25 15.71 16.92
CA LYS A 813 11.03 15.36 15.73
C LYS A 813 10.41 16.03 14.51
N LEU A 814 11.26 16.38 13.56
CA LEU A 814 10.87 16.90 12.26
C LEU A 814 11.30 15.94 11.15
N GLN A 815 10.59 15.97 10.02
CA GLN A 815 10.95 15.23 8.82
C GLN A 815 10.64 16.07 7.59
N GLY A 816 11.58 16.13 6.65
CA GLY A 816 11.43 16.87 5.39
C GLY A 816 11.19 15.93 4.20
N ALA A 817 10.44 16.40 3.21
CA ALA A 817 10.27 15.75 1.91
C ALA A 817 9.93 16.76 0.81
N ASP A 818 9.89 16.30 -0.44
CA ASP A 818 9.28 17.06 -1.53
C ASP A 818 7.75 16.88 -1.46
N VAL A 819 7.02 17.96 -1.21
CA VAL A 819 5.59 17.96 -0.94
C VAL A 819 4.88 18.74 -2.04
N ASP A 820 3.91 18.10 -2.69
CA ASP A 820 2.99 18.81 -3.57
C ASP A 820 2.15 19.80 -2.74
N PRO A 821 2.23 21.11 -3.01
CA PRO A 821 1.50 22.10 -2.21
C PRO A 821 -0.02 22.06 -2.38
N VAL A 822 -0.52 21.39 -3.43
CA VAL A 822 -1.95 21.21 -3.73
C VAL A 822 -2.47 19.93 -3.10
N GLU A 823 -1.80 18.79 -3.35
CA GLU A 823 -2.27 17.49 -2.85
C GLU A 823 -1.88 17.25 -1.39
N LEU A 824 -0.86 17.94 -0.88
CA LEU A 824 -0.30 17.77 0.47
C LEU A 824 0.22 16.35 0.71
N ILE A 825 0.64 15.70 -0.38
CA ILE A 825 1.27 14.39 -0.41
C ILE A 825 2.75 14.62 -0.68
N ALA A 826 3.60 13.80 -0.05
CA ALA A 826 5.03 13.80 -0.29
C ALA A 826 5.41 12.66 -1.23
N ASP A 827 6.36 12.92 -2.12
CA ASP A 827 6.96 11.88 -2.95
C ASP A 827 8.10 11.17 -2.18
N GLU A 828 8.16 9.84 -2.27
CA GLU A 828 9.26 9.07 -1.69
C GLU A 828 10.55 9.22 -2.50
N PRO A 829 11.73 9.19 -1.85
CA PRO A 829 11.95 8.90 -0.42
C PRO A 829 11.85 10.15 0.48
N TYR A 830 11.37 9.96 1.71
CA TYR A 830 11.38 11.00 2.76
C TYR A 830 12.75 11.06 3.46
N GLY A 831 13.11 12.22 4.01
CA GLY A 831 14.30 12.35 4.87
C GLY A 831 14.14 11.60 6.20
N PRO A 832 15.21 11.41 6.99
CA PRO A 832 15.10 10.81 8.33
C PRO A 832 14.40 11.76 9.30
N TRP A 833 13.92 11.22 10.42
CA TRP A 833 13.46 12.03 11.57
C TRP A 833 14.64 12.70 12.27
N VAL A 834 14.56 14.02 12.46
CA VAL A 834 15.65 14.85 13.01
C VAL A 834 15.19 15.69 14.19
N ASP A 835 16.14 16.13 15.02
CA ASP A 835 15.87 16.91 16.23
C ASP A 835 15.85 18.42 15.96
N THR A 836 16.51 18.85 14.87
CA THR A 836 16.68 20.26 14.53
C THR A 836 16.36 20.51 13.05
N THR A 837 15.99 21.74 12.74
CA THR A 837 15.81 22.23 11.37
C THR A 837 17.09 22.17 10.55
N ALA A 838 18.25 22.38 11.17
CA ALA A 838 19.55 22.31 10.51
C ALA A 838 19.91 20.90 10.00
N GLU A 839 19.41 19.87 10.68
CA GLU A 839 19.61 18.45 10.31
C GLU A 839 18.64 17.96 9.24
N MET A 840 17.58 18.73 8.92
CA MET A 840 16.57 18.39 7.91
C MET A 840 17.16 18.57 6.50
N GLY A 841 18.19 17.79 6.20
CA GLY A 841 19.13 17.98 5.09
C GLY A 841 19.01 16.94 3.97
N PHE A 842 17.85 16.29 3.80
CA PHE A 842 17.64 15.42 2.65
C PHE A 842 17.20 16.23 1.43
N SER A 843 17.99 16.17 0.35
CA SER A 843 17.76 16.65 -1.04
C SER A 843 16.94 17.93 -1.25
N GLN A 844 16.93 18.81 -0.25
CA GLN A 844 16.22 20.08 -0.27
C GLN A 844 14.66 19.91 -0.17
N PRO A 845 14.06 19.87 1.04
CA PRO A 845 12.61 19.62 1.19
C PRO A 845 11.74 20.84 0.85
N THR A 846 10.67 20.65 0.09
CA THR A 846 9.65 21.70 -0.18
C THR A 846 8.50 21.68 0.83
N GLY A 847 8.47 20.67 1.71
CA GLY A 847 7.57 20.60 2.85
C GLY A 847 8.14 19.80 4.02
N PHE A 848 7.43 19.85 5.14
CA PHE A 848 7.82 19.14 6.36
C PHE A 848 6.61 18.54 7.07
N ARG A 849 6.87 17.58 7.95
CA ARG A 849 5.93 17.14 8.97
C ARG A 849 6.66 17.02 10.29
N PHE A 850 5.90 16.87 11.36
CA PHE A 850 6.46 16.71 12.69
C PHE A 850 5.83 15.55 13.45
N LEU A 851 6.56 15.10 14.47
CA LEU A 851 6.13 14.09 15.41
C LEU A 851 6.42 14.56 16.83
N VAL A 852 5.43 14.42 17.70
CA VAL A 852 5.51 14.71 19.13
C VAL A 852 5.23 13.42 19.89
N ILE A 853 6.06 13.08 20.87
CA ILE A 853 5.73 12.12 21.94
C ILE A 853 5.57 12.88 23.24
N ILE A 854 4.45 12.70 23.94
CA ILE A 854 4.19 13.26 25.27
C ILE A 854 4.34 12.13 26.29
N ASP A 855 5.19 12.32 27.29
CA ASP A 855 5.44 11.38 28.39
C ASP A 855 4.84 11.88 29.71
N THR A 856 3.68 11.35 30.05
CA THR A 856 2.94 11.70 31.27
C THR A 856 3.45 11.00 32.53
N SER A 857 4.44 10.09 32.41
CA SER A 857 5.14 9.59 33.60
C SER A 857 6.09 10.63 34.19
N VAL A 858 6.49 11.62 33.39
CA VAL A 858 7.32 12.76 33.81
C VAL A 858 6.45 13.91 34.34
N GLU A 859 5.46 14.35 33.56
CA GLU A 859 4.47 15.36 33.97
C GLU A 859 3.09 15.04 33.38
N SER A 860 2.07 15.06 34.23
CA SER A 860 0.69 14.68 33.88
C SER A 860 -0.09 15.76 33.13
N ASP A 861 0.21 17.04 33.35
CA ASP A 861 -0.44 18.17 32.68
C ASP A 861 0.50 18.81 31.64
N VAL A 862 0.46 18.28 30.42
CA VAL A 862 1.25 18.77 29.28
C VAL A 862 0.31 19.12 28.12
N GLU A 863 0.46 20.33 27.59
CA GLU A 863 -0.28 20.80 26.42
C GLU A 863 0.67 21.57 25.49
N ILE A 864 0.70 21.20 24.22
CA ILE A 864 1.38 21.98 23.20
C ILE A 864 0.37 22.94 22.60
N GLU A 865 0.63 24.24 22.77
CA GLU A 865 -0.30 25.30 22.38
C GLU A 865 -0.03 25.79 20.95
N LYS A 866 1.23 25.75 20.51
CA LYS A 866 1.64 26.33 19.23
C LYS A 866 2.95 25.73 18.72
N LEU A 867 3.04 25.50 17.41
CA LEU A 867 4.30 25.27 16.70
C LEU A 867 4.48 26.34 15.63
N GLU A 868 5.67 26.93 15.57
CA GLU A 868 6.10 27.83 14.51
C GLU A 868 7.38 27.30 13.87
N LEU A 869 7.40 27.20 12.54
CA LEU A 869 8.60 26.89 11.77
C LEU A 869 8.98 28.10 10.93
N PHE A 870 10.19 28.63 11.16
CA PHE A 870 10.73 29.80 10.48
C PHE A 870 11.65 29.34 9.35
N TYR A 871 11.46 29.92 8.16
CA TYR A 871 12.27 29.61 6.98
C TYR A 871 12.47 30.84 6.12
N GLU A 872 13.56 30.84 5.36
CA GLU A 872 13.99 31.93 4.48
C GLU A 872 13.84 31.48 3.02
N VAL A 873 13.04 32.23 2.26
CA VAL A 873 12.83 32.04 0.80
C VAL A 873 13.63 33.02 -0.03
#